data_AF-A0A3M7EVM2-F1
#
_entry.id   AF-A0A3M7EVM2-F1
#
_cell.length_a   1.000
_cell.length_b   1.000
_cell.length_c   1.000
_cell.angle_alpha   90.00
_cell.angle_beta   90.00
_cell.angle_gamma   90.00
#
_symmetry.space_group_name_H-M   'P 1'
#
loop_
_entity.id
_entity.type
_entity.pdbx_description
1 polymer ?
#
loop_
_entity_poly.entity_id
_entity_poly.type
_entity_poly.pdbx_seq_one_letter_code
_entity_poly.pdbx_strand_id
1 'polypeptide(L)'
;MHQPPGQQLDRRDSLPCSPTSTRGGHGNAPFNDEAYHDAARRAPGQSPSVAVGNGSQEQETAEWDNASHSQESAMSLTPSSMDSSTPPIWQSPNMTDQEIMYDIFSYILEMLEPNGADVSYCYERATMVPPITAESLAELNMHRIINNPKLRHDVNFDRDLHFRPNLDGSKGRQKVESAEQYWQALEGELFMLGFGAQMKMAAADTKVVTYWERVLKHSQRRLRSMFEAIRDILKTLVSDYEQKTIIERLDVDLMMQEISNGVCDLLSLSTWLTKVLKAYCAPMRDDTVDEMQKDIEVGALEIGHEKLVSGLRQLLSILEAMKLDVANHQIRHMHPLLVDDTINFQRHYNAHRIATGKIDVCKARKWFDAELEHLTTPSHQATHLQALTSALLKDVLFNESSPIPLTFYLDSDRLKCIRLDVRSTIYYSLCRKVLAELAPTRVTSSELLRAQGALHVSISAIVGISGRFTERIENIAVEIVRILLILEGRYPPLDTSLLGLVEQKLAVALSPASEAFDQIARDTCDRLLPKVTMSVEEHIRLSALDLQNALVTSAGNQLPPPPIGIGAVLVPPEPTRNYDPDDDIVRRLTHVICLHWNVWAELVYLAPVRAESEMLDEESPMSPGSSGSLSPTMPIAQAVYAPGKKWLPVGVTVTEVSTGIPTPASSPETKPEQPCPDSPSQSDAQQEQESLDAQQKQKHPT
;
A
#
# COMPACT_ATOMS: atom_id res chain seq x y z
N MET A 1 68.12 4.80 12.75
CA MET A 1 67.28 3.72 13.28
C MET A 1 65.91 4.29 13.62
N HIS A 2 64.90 3.79 12.91
CA HIS A 2 63.44 3.85 13.10
C HIS A 2 62.71 5.17 13.45
N GLN A 3 61.95 5.65 12.45
CA GLN A 3 60.77 6.52 12.55
C GLN A 3 59.47 5.70 12.33
N PRO A 4 58.31 6.11 12.90
CA PRO A 4 56.94 5.64 12.57
C PRO A 4 56.28 6.60 11.53
N PRO A 5 54.96 6.60 11.20
CA PRO A 5 53.79 5.70 11.42
C PRO A 5 53.04 5.34 10.09
N GLY A 6 51.88 4.66 10.11
CA GLY A 6 51.06 4.35 8.92
C GLY A 6 49.55 4.44 9.13
N GLN A 7 48.91 5.39 8.43
CA GLN A 7 47.48 5.69 8.36
C GLN A 7 46.73 4.81 7.33
N GLN A 8 45.46 4.51 7.61
CA GLN A 8 44.47 3.95 6.67
C GLN A 8 44.16 4.96 5.55
N LEU A 9 44.22 4.50 4.31
CA LEU A 9 43.95 5.28 3.10
C LEU A 9 42.52 5.04 2.60
N ASP A 10 41.72 6.10 2.63
CA ASP A 10 40.56 6.30 1.75
C ASP A 10 41.02 6.40 0.29
N ARG A 11 40.31 5.73 -0.63
CA ARG A 11 40.47 5.95 -2.08
C ARG A 11 39.10 6.17 -2.73
N ARG A 12 38.78 7.44 -2.93
CA ARG A 12 38.05 7.93 -4.11
C ARG A 12 39.08 8.49 -5.09
N ASP A 13 39.01 8.11 -6.37
CA ASP A 13 39.11 9.01 -7.53
C ASP A 13 39.00 8.27 -8.89
N SER A 14 37.89 8.53 -9.59
CA SER A 14 37.79 9.15 -10.92
C SER A 14 38.43 8.55 -12.21
N LEU A 15 37.53 8.15 -13.14
CA LEU A 15 37.45 8.42 -14.62
C LEU A 15 38.24 7.53 -15.63
N PRO A 16 37.76 7.32 -16.91
CA PRO A 16 37.13 8.34 -17.79
C PRO A 16 35.91 7.94 -18.67
N CYS A 17 35.03 8.93 -18.90
CA CYS A 17 34.09 8.99 -20.03
C CYS A 17 34.61 9.97 -21.09
N SER A 18 34.43 9.67 -22.39
CA SER A 18 34.27 10.59 -23.56
C SER A 18 34.55 9.89 -24.91
N PRO A 19 34.22 10.44 -26.12
CA PRO A 19 33.26 11.50 -26.49
C PRO A 19 32.45 11.26 -27.81
N THR A 20 31.43 12.09 -28.09
CA THR A 20 31.05 12.79 -29.37
C THR A 20 29.52 13.06 -29.39
N SER A 21 28.94 14.16 -29.89
CA SER A 21 29.39 15.42 -30.50
C SER A 21 28.20 16.40 -30.46
N THR A 22 28.43 17.65 -30.03
CA THR A 22 27.49 18.77 -30.17
C THR A 22 27.77 19.56 -31.44
N ARG A 23 26.75 19.84 -32.26
CA ARG A 23 26.75 20.96 -33.22
C ARG A 23 25.39 21.67 -33.17
N GLY A 24 25.44 23.00 -33.14
CA GLY A 24 24.39 23.88 -32.64
C GLY A 24 23.20 24.18 -33.56
N GLY A 25 22.08 24.49 -32.90
CA GLY A 25 21.26 25.70 -33.06
C GLY A 25 20.65 26.05 -34.42
N HIS A 26 19.32 25.98 -34.50
CA HIS A 26 18.43 27.08 -34.91
C HIS A 26 16.98 26.71 -34.53
N GLY A 27 16.22 27.67 -33.97
CA GLY A 27 14.89 27.44 -33.39
C GLY A 27 13.73 27.44 -34.39
N ASN A 28 12.60 26.84 -33.98
CA ASN A 28 11.25 27.40 -34.07
C ASN A 28 10.18 26.39 -33.61
N ALA A 29 9.22 26.92 -32.84
CA ALA A 29 7.82 26.53 -32.65
C ALA A 29 7.45 25.19 -31.95
N PRO A 30 6.42 25.19 -31.08
CA PRO A 30 5.98 24.03 -30.32
C PRO A 30 4.91 23.24 -31.09
N PHE A 31 5.02 21.91 -31.08
CA PHE A 31 3.96 21.00 -31.49
C PHE A 31 3.67 20.01 -30.36
N ASN A 32 2.37 19.88 -30.08
CA ASN A 32 1.75 18.88 -29.21
C ASN A 32 2.21 17.47 -29.57
N ASP A 33 2.34 16.61 -28.56
CA ASP A 33 1.99 15.19 -28.71
C ASP A 33 1.45 14.65 -27.37
N GLU A 34 0.12 14.61 -27.30
CA GLU A 34 -0.62 13.58 -26.58
C GLU A 34 -0.44 12.26 -27.34
N ALA A 35 0.16 11.25 -26.72
CA ALA A 35 -0.18 9.84 -26.90
C ALA A 35 0.85 8.99 -26.15
N TYR A 36 0.35 8.07 -25.32
CA TYR A 36 0.93 6.78 -24.90
C TYR A 36 0.67 6.54 -23.41
N HIS A 37 -0.61 6.35 -23.07
CA HIS A 37 -1.02 5.50 -21.95
C HIS A 37 -2.44 5.01 -22.23
N ASP A 38 -2.58 3.90 -22.97
CA ASP A 38 -3.70 2.99 -22.70
C ASP A 38 -3.45 1.60 -23.30
N ALA A 39 -3.05 0.66 -22.45
CA ALA A 39 -3.02 -0.76 -22.79
C ALA A 39 -3.19 -1.59 -21.52
N ALA A 40 -4.43 -1.77 -21.06
CA ALA A 40 -4.92 -3.03 -20.50
C ALA A 40 -6.39 -2.88 -20.04
N ARG A 41 -7.32 -3.44 -20.83
CA ARG A 41 -8.54 -4.11 -20.33
C ARG A 41 -9.22 -4.84 -21.49
N ARG A 42 -9.09 -6.17 -21.52
CA ARG A 42 -9.94 -7.06 -22.32
C ARG A 42 -10.56 -8.11 -21.39
N ALA A 43 -11.87 -8.22 -21.48
CA ALA A 43 -12.68 -9.40 -21.16
C ALA A 43 -13.94 -9.34 -22.08
N PRO A 44 -14.74 -10.40 -22.22
CA PRO A 44 -14.82 -11.21 -23.44
C PRO A 44 -16.19 -11.15 -24.13
N GLY A 45 -16.25 -11.52 -25.42
CA GLY A 45 -17.50 -11.77 -26.16
C GLY A 45 -17.19 -12.68 -27.34
N GLN A 46 -17.62 -13.93 -27.30
CA GLN A 46 -18.87 -14.45 -27.89
C GLN A 46 -18.98 -14.26 -29.41
N SER A 47 -19.02 -15.41 -30.07
CA SER A 47 -19.12 -15.69 -31.49
C SER A 47 -20.34 -15.07 -32.16
N PRO A 48 -20.27 -14.82 -33.48
CA PRO A 48 -21.46 -14.90 -34.32
C PRO A 48 -21.31 -15.94 -35.45
N SER A 49 -22.45 -16.57 -35.70
CA SER A 49 -22.76 -17.58 -36.70
C SER A 49 -22.51 -17.14 -38.15
N VAL A 50 -22.08 -18.10 -38.96
CA VAL A 50 -21.99 -18.00 -40.42
C VAL A 50 -23.26 -18.57 -41.05
N ALA A 51 -23.87 -17.79 -41.96
CA ALA A 51 -24.90 -18.24 -42.88
C ALA A 51 -24.35 -18.29 -44.32
N VAL A 52 -24.54 -19.49 -44.89
CA VAL A 52 -24.38 -20.02 -46.25
C VAL A 52 -24.48 -19.05 -47.44
N GLY A 53 -23.62 -19.28 -48.46
CA GLY A 53 -23.82 -18.84 -49.85
C GLY A 53 -22.82 -19.47 -50.85
N ASN A 54 -23.34 -20.25 -51.80
CA ASN A 54 -22.68 -21.11 -52.82
C ASN A 54 -21.88 -20.41 -53.94
N GLY A 55 -20.99 -21.18 -54.59
CA GLY A 55 -20.59 -21.05 -56.02
C GLY A 55 -19.12 -21.45 -56.28
N SER A 56 -18.75 -22.69 -56.66
CA SER A 56 -18.72 -23.33 -58.01
C SER A 56 -17.44 -23.09 -58.84
N GLN A 57 -16.73 -24.20 -59.15
CA GLN A 57 -15.97 -24.58 -60.39
C GLN A 57 -14.87 -23.61 -60.92
N GLU A 58 -13.75 -23.97 -61.57
CA GLU A 58 -13.17 -25.16 -62.20
C GLU A 58 -11.69 -24.83 -62.60
N GLN A 59 -10.88 -25.87 -62.87
CA GLN A 59 -9.74 -26.02 -63.83
C GLN A 59 -9.02 -24.77 -64.41
N GLU A 60 -7.69 -24.70 -64.62
CA GLU A 60 -6.85 -25.53 -65.54
C GLU A 60 -5.35 -25.04 -65.53
N THR A 61 -4.40 -25.99 -65.68
CA THR A 61 -3.14 -26.05 -66.49
C THR A 61 -2.11 -24.88 -66.54
N ALA A 62 -0.82 -25.10 -66.22
CA ALA A 62 0.36 -25.58 -67.02
C ALA A 62 1.41 -24.45 -67.23
N GLU A 63 2.64 -24.61 -66.69
CA GLU A 63 3.93 -24.87 -67.39
C GLU A 63 4.58 -23.66 -68.11
N TRP A 64 5.75 -23.21 -67.63
CA TRP A 64 7.06 -23.52 -68.27
C TRP A 64 8.29 -22.93 -67.54
N ASP A 65 9.21 -23.85 -67.29
CA ASP A 65 10.68 -23.82 -67.28
C ASP A 65 11.46 -22.54 -67.64
N ASN A 66 12.56 -22.32 -66.89
CA ASN A 66 13.89 -22.45 -67.51
C ASN A 66 15.02 -22.71 -66.49
N ALA A 67 15.82 -23.73 -66.80
CA ALA A 67 17.00 -24.18 -66.08
C ALA A 67 18.26 -23.44 -66.53
N SER A 68 19.32 -23.46 -65.71
CA SER A 68 20.72 -23.57 -66.16
C SER A 68 21.65 -24.01 -65.02
N HIS A 69 22.40 -25.07 -65.34
CA HIS A 69 23.33 -25.87 -64.53
C HIS A 69 24.70 -25.22 -64.24
N SER A 70 25.38 -25.77 -63.22
CA SER A 70 26.80 -26.27 -63.19
C SER A 70 27.45 -25.90 -61.84
N GLN A 71 28.29 -26.68 -61.16
CA GLN A 71 28.89 -28.00 -61.32
C GLN A 71 29.53 -28.37 -59.95
N GLU A 72 29.67 -29.66 -59.68
CA GLU A 72 30.35 -30.24 -58.52
C GLU A 72 31.85 -29.89 -58.43
N SER A 73 32.37 -29.77 -57.20
CA SER A 73 33.76 -30.10 -56.87
C SER A 73 33.86 -30.57 -55.42
N ALA A 74 34.18 -31.85 -55.28
CA ALA A 74 34.62 -32.46 -54.03
C ALA A 74 36.06 -32.04 -53.71
N MET A 75 36.30 -31.53 -52.50
CA MET A 75 37.61 -31.58 -51.86
C MET A 75 37.45 -31.87 -50.38
N SER A 76 37.95 -33.04 -50.01
CA SER A 76 38.28 -33.48 -48.67
C SER A 76 39.40 -32.62 -48.09
N LEU A 77 39.15 -31.99 -46.94
CA LEU A 77 40.19 -31.51 -46.04
C LEU A 77 39.83 -31.84 -44.58
N THR A 78 40.86 -32.27 -43.88
CA THR A 78 41.03 -32.81 -42.52
C THR A 78 40.39 -32.03 -41.37
N PRO A 79 40.22 -32.66 -40.19
CA PRO A 79 39.64 -32.01 -39.01
C PRO A 79 40.63 -30.98 -38.45
N SER A 80 40.32 -29.70 -38.63
CA SER A 80 40.97 -28.62 -37.91
C SER A 80 40.56 -28.70 -36.44
N SER A 81 41.55 -28.79 -35.57
CA SER A 81 41.45 -28.78 -34.12
C SER A 81 40.41 -27.77 -33.64
N MET A 82 39.37 -28.25 -32.95
CA MET A 82 38.59 -27.40 -32.07
C MET A 82 39.55 -26.87 -31.01
N ASP A 83 39.78 -25.57 -31.03
CA ASP A 83 40.42 -24.87 -29.93
C ASP A 83 39.58 -25.12 -28.68
N SER A 84 40.20 -25.78 -27.71
CA SER A 84 39.71 -25.92 -26.36
C SER A 84 39.71 -24.54 -25.71
N SER A 85 38.56 -23.86 -25.72
CA SER A 85 38.28 -22.74 -24.82
C SER A 85 38.13 -23.31 -23.40
N THR A 86 39.28 -23.57 -22.77
CA THR A 86 39.37 -23.83 -21.33
C THR A 86 38.98 -22.53 -20.62
N PRO A 87 38.03 -22.51 -19.67
CA PRO A 87 37.83 -21.30 -18.88
C PRO A 87 39.12 -21.06 -18.07
N PRO A 88 39.72 -19.85 -18.15
CA PRO A 88 40.80 -19.50 -17.26
C PRO A 88 40.22 -19.27 -15.85
N ILE A 89 41.10 -19.10 -14.87
CA ILE A 89 40.80 -18.96 -13.42
C ILE A 89 40.64 -20.32 -12.70
N TRP A 90 41.66 -21.17 -12.80
CA TRP A 90 41.96 -22.12 -11.72
C TRP A 90 43.28 -21.72 -11.08
N GLN A 91 43.21 -20.92 -10.02
CA GLN A 91 44.40 -20.43 -9.31
C GLN A 91 44.69 -21.31 -8.09
N SER A 92 45.28 -22.49 -8.31
CA SER A 92 45.91 -23.33 -7.28
C SER A 92 44.96 -24.20 -6.40
N PRO A 93 45.42 -25.40 -5.93
CA PRO A 93 44.62 -26.29 -5.07
C PRO A 93 44.34 -25.77 -3.65
N ASN A 94 44.90 -24.61 -3.25
CA ASN A 94 44.78 -24.05 -1.90
C ASN A 94 43.94 -22.76 -1.85
N MET A 95 42.94 -22.61 -2.73
CA MET A 95 42.07 -21.43 -2.70
C MET A 95 41.26 -21.35 -1.41
N THR A 96 41.18 -20.15 -0.86
CA THR A 96 40.30 -19.77 0.24
C THR A 96 38.85 -19.72 -0.22
N ASP A 97 37.91 -19.79 0.73
CA ASP A 97 36.47 -19.67 0.40
C ASP A 97 36.13 -18.29 -0.21
N GLN A 98 36.89 -17.25 0.14
CA GLN A 98 36.70 -15.91 -0.42
C GLN A 98 37.13 -15.82 -1.89
N GLU A 99 38.21 -16.51 -2.28
CA GLU A 99 38.63 -16.59 -3.68
C GLU A 99 37.60 -17.38 -4.52
N ILE A 100 37.00 -18.44 -3.96
CA ILE A 100 35.93 -19.18 -4.64
C ILE A 100 34.69 -18.30 -4.85
N MET A 101 34.32 -17.47 -3.88
CA MET A 101 33.22 -16.52 -4.04
C MET A 101 33.52 -15.50 -5.14
N TYR A 102 34.76 -15.04 -5.26
CA TYR A 102 35.17 -14.15 -6.35
C TYR A 102 35.04 -14.84 -7.71
N ASP A 103 35.50 -16.09 -7.82
CA ASP A 103 35.34 -16.88 -9.05
C ASP A 103 33.87 -17.03 -9.43
N ILE A 104 32.98 -17.29 -8.46
CA ILE A 104 31.52 -17.35 -8.69
C ILE A 104 31.02 -16.04 -9.32
N PHE A 105 31.41 -14.89 -8.77
CA PHE A 105 31.00 -13.59 -9.32
C PHE A 105 31.54 -13.36 -10.73
N SER A 106 32.78 -13.75 -11.00
CA SER A 106 33.40 -13.68 -12.32
C SER A 106 32.70 -14.59 -13.33
N TYR A 107 32.38 -15.83 -12.96
CA TYR A 107 31.65 -16.74 -13.83
C TYR A 107 30.26 -16.19 -14.18
N ILE A 108 29.52 -15.65 -13.21
CA ILE A 108 28.22 -15.02 -13.48
C ILE A 108 28.41 -13.81 -14.42
N LEU A 109 29.41 -12.95 -14.15
CA LEU A 109 29.64 -11.75 -14.95
C LEU A 109 30.01 -12.06 -16.41
N GLU A 110 30.87 -13.06 -16.64
CA GLU A 110 31.45 -13.36 -17.96
C GLU A 110 30.61 -14.34 -18.79
N MET A 111 29.87 -15.24 -18.14
CA MET A 111 29.23 -16.37 -18.82
C MET A 111 27.70 -16.28 -18.88
N LEU A 112 27.08 -15.42 -18.06
CA LEU A 112 25.63 -15.21 -18.08
C LEU A 112 25.29 -13.99 -18.97
N GLU A 113 24.78 -14.24 -20.17
CA GLU A 113 24.35 -13.20 -21.11
C GLU A 113 22.81 -13.17 -21.20
N PRO A 114 22.16 -12.00 -21.38
CA PRO A 114 22.75 -10.67 -21.61
C PRO A 114 23.01 -9.83 -20.34
N ASN A 115 22.57 -10.28 -19.15
CA ASN A 115 22.48 -9.45 -17.94
C ASN A 115 23.51 -9.83 -16.84
N GLY A 116 24.64 -10.44 -17.19
CA GLY A 116 25.63 -10.96 -16.23
C GLY A 116 26.13 -9.92 -15.22
N ALA A 117 26.27 -8.66 -15.63
CA ALA A 117 26.68 -7.57 -14.74
C ALA A 117 25.65 -7.29 -13.63
N ASP A 118 24.38 -7.14 -14.00
CA ASP A 118 23.29 -6.88 -13.05
C ASP A 118 23.05 -8.08 -12.14
N VAL A 119 23.10 -9.29 -12.70
CA VAL A 119 22.93 -10.53 -11.96
C VAL A 119 24.08 -10.77 -10.99
N SER A 120 25.34 -10.53 -11.40
CA SER A 120 26.51 -10.65 -10.51
C SER A 120 26.42 -9.67 -9.33
N TYR A 121 26.05 -8.41 -9.61
CA TYR A 121 25.82 -7.40 -8.58
C TYR A 121 24.71 -7.79 -7.60
N CYS A 122 23.56 -8.26 -8.11
CA CYS A 122 22.45 -8.71 -7.29
C CYS A 122 22.80 -9.98 -6.50
N TYR A 123 23.52 -10.92 -7.11
CA TYR A 123 23.98 -12.14 -6.48
C TYR A 123 24.77 -11.81 -5.20
N GLU A 124 25.71 -10.85 -5.27
CA GLU A 124 26.48 -10.38 -4.12
C GLU A 124 25.60 -9.68 -3.07
N ARG A 125 24.78 -8.69 -3.48
CA ARG A 125 24.20 -7.69 -2.58
C ARG A 125 22.75 -7.91 -2.17
N ALA A 126 21.96 -8.64 -2.96
CA ALA A 126 20.54 -8.82 -2.68
C ALA A 126 20.33 -9.64 -1.40
N THR A 127 19.19 -9.45 -0.73
CA THR A 127 18.81 -10.19 0.49
C THR A 127 18.83 -11.71 0.28
N MET A 128 19.06 -12.46 1.36
CA MET A 128 18.97 -13.94 1.39
C MET A 128 17.56 -14.44 1.71
N VAL A 129 16.68 -13.55 2.14
CA VAL A 129 15.31 -13.88 2.54
C VAL A 129 14.37 -13.66 1.34
N PRO A 130 13.53 -14.64 0.98
CA PRO A 130 12.56 -14.48 -0.10
C PRO A 130 11.64 -13.27 0.11
N PRO A 131 11.14 -12.65 -0.97
CA PRO A 131 10.29 -11.45 -0.87
C PRO A 131 8.91 -11.73 -0.24
N ILE A 132 8.49 -13.00 -0.22
CA ILE A 132 7.23 -13.48 0.37
C ILE A 132 7.58 -14.65 1.29
N THR A 133 7.25 -14.53 2.57
CA THR A 133 7.46 -15.56 3.61
C THR A 133 6.21 -15.70 4.47
N ALA A 134 6.12 -16.80 5.23
CA ALA A 134 5.03 -16.97 6.20
C ALA A 134 4.99 -15.83 7.24
N GLU A 135 6.15 -15.27 7.58
CA GLU A 135 6.28 -14.12 8.47
C GLU A 135 5.80 -12.83 7.82
N SER A 136 6.17 -12.57 6.55
CA SER A 136 5.70 -11.37 5.83
C SER A 136 4.18 -11.38 5.63
N LEU A 137 3.54 -12.55 5.66
CA LEU A 137 2.09 -12.73 5.58
C LEU A 137 1.44 -12.91 6.96
N ALA A 138 2.18 -12.80 8.06
CA ALA A 138 1.66 -13.11 9.39
C ALA A 138 0.55 -12.17 9.86
N GLU A 139 0.54 -10.91 9.37
CA GLU A 139 -0.53 -9.92 9.61
C GLU A 139 -1.90 -10.39 9.09
N LEU A 140 -1.92 -11.25 8.07
CA LEU A 140 -3.13 -11.83 7.51
C LEU A 140 -3.67 -13.02 8.31
N ASN A 141 -3.01 -13.40 9.41
CA ASN A 141 -3.51 -14.48 10.26
C ASN A 141 -4.67 -13.99 11.13
N MET A 142 -5.66 -14.86 11.30
CA MET A 142 -6.87 -14.63 12.10
C MET A 142 -6.62 -13.90 13.44
N HIS A 143 -5.67 -14.40 14.25
CA HIS A 143 -5.37 -13.79 15.55
C HIS A 143 -4.89 -12.34 15.45
N ARG A 144 -4.12 -11.99 14.41
CA ARG A 144 -3.66 -10.62 14.19
C ARG A 144 -4.78 -9.73 13.65
N ILE A 145 -5.60 -10.25 12.74
CA ILE A 145 -6.79 -9.58 12.20
C ILE A 145 -7.73 -9.15 13.34
N ILE A 146 -8.13 -10.09 14.22
CA ILE A 146 -9.11 -9.82 15.28
C ILE A 146 -8.60 -8.95 16.41
N ASN A 147 -7.27 -8.81 16.57
CA ASN A 147 -6.67 -7.98 17.61
C ASN A 147 -6.16 -6.63 17.07
N ASN A 148 -6.31 -6.36 15.76
CA ASN A 148 -5.87 -5.12 15.17
C ASN A 148 -6.90 -3.99 15.47
N PRO A 149 -6.55 -2.97 16.29
CA PRO A 149 -7.48 -1.89 16.65
C PRO A 149 -7.85 -1.02 15.46
N LYS A 150 -6.91 -0.79 14.53
CA LYS A 150 -7.13 0.02 13.33
C LYS A 150 -8.10 -0.68 12.39
N LEU A 151 -7.91 -1.98 12.14
CA LEU A 151 -8.81 -2.78 11.31
C LEU A 151 -10.23 -2.81 11.88
N ARG A 152 -10.38 -3.07 13.19
CA ARG A 152 -11.69 -3.05 13.87
C ARG A 152 -12.38 -1.71 13.72
N HIS A 153 -11.65 -0.63 13.92
CA HIS A 153 -12.18 0.70 13.74
C HIS A 153 -12.56 0.97 12.27
N ASP A 154 -11.73 0.54 11.33
CA ASP A 154 -11.92 0.78 9.89
C ASP A 154 -13.10 0.04 9.29
N VAL A 155 -13.38 -1.20 9.72
CA VAL A 155 -14.56 -1.95 9.24
C VAL A 155 -15.88 -1.30 9.62
N ASN A 156 -15.91 -0.31 10.51
CA ASN A 156 -17.14 0.45 10.77
C ASN A 156 -17.44 1.42 9.62
N PHE A 157 -16.44 1.93 8.92
CA PHE A 157 -16.58 2.95 7.88
C PHE A 157 -16.58 2.39 6.46
N ASP A 158 -16.13 1.15 6.26
CA ASP A 158 -16.00 0.51 4.96
C ASP A 158 -16.50 -0.94 5.00
N ARG A 159 -17.61 -1.20 4.29
CA ARG A 159 -18.22 -2.53 4.18
C ARG A 159 -17.46 -3.47 3.26
N ASP A 160 -16.69 -2.91 2.33
CA ASP A 160 -16.00 -3.65 1.28
C ASP A 160 -14.50 -3.80 1.56
N LEU A 161 -14.10 -3.58 2.82
CA LEU A 161 -12.72 -3.66 3.27
C LEU A 161 -12.11 -5.04 2.97
N HIS A 162 -11.00 -5.04 2.25
CA HIS A 162 -10.22 -6.20 1.89
C HIS A 162 -8.72 -5.92 1.95
N PHE A 163 -7.95 -6.95 2.25
CA PHE A 163 -6.52 -6.98 2.12
C PHE A 163 -6.11 -7.05 0.65
N ARG A 164 -5.10 -6.26 0.30
CA ARG A 164 -4.43 -6.22 -1.00
C ARG A 164 -2.91 -6.11 -0.80
N PRO A 165 -2.09 -6.55 -1.78
CA PRO A 165 -0.66 -6.31 -1.72
C PRO A 165 -0.37 -4.80 -1.66
N ASN A 166 0.42 -4.37 -0.68
CA ASN A 166 0.79 -2.96 -0.54
C ASN A 166 1.94 -2.63 -1.49
N LEU A 167 1.60 -2.13 -2.68
CA LEU A 167 2.56 -1.70 -3.70
C LEU A 167 2.74 -0.17 -3.76
N ASP A 168 2.01 0.55 -2.90
CA ASP A 168 1.91 2.00 -2.98
C ASP A 168 3.00 2.76 -2.21
N GLY A 169 3.31 3.95 -2.71
CA GLY A 169 4.25 4.87 -2.11
C GLY A 169 5.72 4.43 -2.18
N SER A 170 6.58 5.12 -1.44
CA SER A 170 8.02 4.84 -1.39
C SER A 170 8.35 3.43 -0.87
N LYS A 171 7.68 2.99 0.20
CA LYS A 171 7.90 1.66 0.80
C LYS A 171 7.49 0.53 -0.16
N GLY A 172 6.34 0.66 -0.85
CA GLY A 172 5.90 -0.32 -1.85
C GLY A 172 6.88 -0.43 -3.02
N ARG A 173 7.32 0.71 -3.58
CA ARG A 173 8.36 0.74 -4.63
C ARG A 173 9.67 0.08 -4.18
N GLN A 174 10.13 0.38 -2.97
CA GLN A 174 11.34 -0.24 -2.41
C GLN A 174 11.19 -1.75 -2.22
N LYS A 175 10.00 -2.24 -1.81
CA LYS A 175 9.71 -3.67 -1.70
C LYS A 175 9.78 -4.36 -3.06
N VAL A 176 9.19 -3.76 -4.10
CA VAL A 176 9.22 -4.28 -5.47
C VAL A 176 10.66 -4.34 -6.00
N GLU A 177 11.43 -3.27 -5.83
CA GLU A 177 12.84 -3.21 -6.24
C GLU A 177 13.69 -4.27 -5.52
N SER A 178 13.54 -4.40 -4.20
CA SER A 178 14.24 -5.42 -3.43
C SER A 178 13.85 -6.84 -3.84
N ALA A 179 12.59 -7.07 -4.22
CA ALA A 179 12.15 -8.37 -4.72
C ALA A 179 12.77 -8.67 -6.08
N GLU A 180 12.86 -7.69 -6.99
CA GLU A 180 13.48 -7.87 -8.30
C GLU A 180 14.97 -8.23 -8.18
N GLN A 181 15.70 -7.52 -7.33
CA GLN A 181 17.11 -7.85 -7.02
C GLN A 181 17.25 -9.27 -6.46
N TYR A 182 16.32 -9.72 -5.62
CA TYR A 182 16.31 -11.10 -5.12
C TYR A 182 16.15 -12.12 -6.24
N TRP A 183 15.23 -11.88 -7.19
CA TRP A 183 14.98 -12.79 -8.30
C TRP A 183 16.17 -12.88 -9.26
N GLN A 184 16.78 -11.75 -9.61
CA GLN A 184 18.02 -11.71 -10.39
C GLN A 184 19.15 -12.46 -9.68
N ALA A 185 19.28 -12.27 -8.36
CA ALA A 185 20.28 -12.99 -7.58
C ALA A 185 20.05 -14.51 -7.54
N LEU A 186 18.78 -14.96 -7.50
CA LEU A 186 18.44 -16.37 -7.59
C LEU A 186 18.72 -16.94 -8.99
N GLU A 187 18.61 -16.13 -10.04
CA GLU A 187 18.98 -16.54 -11.40
C GLU A 187 20.46 -16.89 -11.49
N GLY A 188 21.34 -16.01 -10.98
CA GLY A 188 22.79 -16.28 -10.91
C GLY A 188 23.11 -17.53 -10.08
N GLU A 189 22.35 -17.78 -9.01
CA GLU A 189 22.46 -19.00 -8.19
C GLU A 189 22.12 -20.26 -9.00
N LEU A 190 20.98 -20.28 -9.69
CA LEU A 190 20.57 -21.43 -10.50
C LEU A 190 21.49 -21.64 -11.70
N PHE A 191 21.96 -20.56 -12.35
CA PHE A 191 22.98 -20.62 -13.39
C PHE A 191 24.25 -21.32 -12.89
N MET A 192 24.78 -20.90 -11.74
CA MET A 192 26.01 -21.49 -11.19
C MET A 192 25.84 -22.94 -10.77
N LEU A 193 24.65 -23.35 -10.31
CA LEU A 193 24.34 -24.74 -10.02
C LEU A 193 24.37 -25.60 -11.29
N GLY A 194 23.75 -25.13 -12.37
CA GLY A 194 23.76 -25.83 -13.67
C GLY A 194 25.16 -25.89 -14.29
N PHE A 195 25.81 -24.73 -14.40
CA PHE A 195 27.15 -24.60 -14.97
C PHE A 195 28.20 -25.39 -14.17
N GLY A 196 28.21 -25.24 -12.85
CA GLY A 196 29.14 -25.94 -11.97
C GLY A 196 28.96 -27.46 -12.01
N ALA A 197 27.72 -27.96 -12.12
CA ALA A 197 27.44 -29.38 -12.26
C ALA A 197 27.98 -29.93 -13.59
N GLN A 198 27.77 -29.20 -14.70
CA GLN A 198 28.31 -29.56 -16.01
C GLN A 198 29.84 -29.61 -16.00
N MET A 199 30.49 -28.59 -15.42
CA MET A 199 31.95 -28.54 -15.32
C MET A 199 32.52 -29.64 -14.42
N LYS A 200 31.84 -29.96 -13.30
CA LYS A 200 32.18 -31.09 -12.44
C LYS A 200 32.12 -32.42 -13.19
N MET A 201 31.07 -32.64 -13.99
CA MET A 201 30.91 -33.87 -14.78
C MET A 201 31.95 -34.02 -15.88
N ALA A 202 32.40 -32.90 -16.48
CA ALA A 202 33.45 -32.90 -17.50
C ALA A 202 34.88 -33.04 -16.92
N ALA A 203 35.06 -32.87 -15.61
CA ALA A 203 36.37 -32.88 -14.97
C ALA A 203 36.94 -34.29 -14.82
N ALA A 204 38.16 -34.51 -15.32
CA ALA A 204 38.89 -35.77 -15.16
C ALA A 204 39.82 -35.82 -13.94
N ASP A 205 40.32 -34.66 -13.48
CA ASP A 205 41.21 -34.56 -12.31
C ASP A 205 40.40 -34.39 -11.03
N THR A 206 40.70 -35.20 -10.01
CA THR A 206 40.13 -35.12 -8.67
C THR A 206 40.22 -33.72 -8.08
N LYS A 207 41.31 -32.97 -8.31
CA LYS A 207 41.46 -31.60 -7.79
C LYS A 207 40.44 -30.63 -8.39
N VAL A 208 40.16 -30.76 -9.69
CA VAL A 208 39.17 -29.94 -10.40
C VAL A 208 37.75 -30.31 -9.95
N VAL A 209 37.49 -31.61 -9.74
CA VAL A 209 36.22 -32.06 -9.14
C VAL A 209 36.01 -31.45 -7.75
N THR A 210 37.03 -31.48 -6.88
CA THR A 210 36.91 -30.89 -5.54
C THR A 210 36.73 -29.38 -5.55
N TYR A 211 37.28 -28.69 -6.56
CA TYR A 211 37.03 -27.26 -6.75
C TYR A 211 35.57 -26.98 -7.10
N TRP A 212 35.03 -27.67 -8.11
CA TRP A 212 33.63 -27.48 -8.51
C TRP A 212 32.65 -27.91 -7.41
N GLU A 213 33.00 -28.89 -6.58
CA GLU A 213 32.23 -29.22 -5.37
C GLU A 213 32.16 -28.05 -4.38
N ARG A 214 33.27 -27.34 -4.19
CA ARG A 214 33.29 -26.14 -3.33
C ARG A 214 32.54 -24.98 -3.96
N VAL A 215 32.68 -24.76 -5.27
CA VAL A 215 31.90 -23.76 -6.02
C VAL A 215 30.41 -24.02 -5.85
N LEU A 216 29.93 -25.23 -6.17
CA LEU A 216 28.53 -25.61 -6.05
C LEU A 216 27.99 -25.43 -4.62
N LYS A 217 28.79 -25.76 -3.61
CA LYS A 217 28.43 -25.56 -2.20
C LYS A 217 28.25 -24.08 -1.86
N HIS A 218 29.18 -23.22 -2.28
CA HIS A 218 29.12 -21.78 -2.03
C HIS A 218 28.09 -21.06 -2.90
N SER A 219 27.68 -21.66 -4.03
CA SER A 219 26.63 -21.11 -4.88
C SER A 219 25.24 -21.14 -4.22
N GLN A 220 24.98 -22.09 -3.32
CA GLN A 220 23.68 -22.29 -2.65
C GLN A 220 23.44 -21.28 -1.51
N ARG A 221 22.81 -20.15 -1.81
CA ARG A 221 22.63 -19.04 -0.86
C ARG A 221 21.16 -18.79 -0.50
N ARG A 222 20.25 -18.90 -1.46
CA ARG A 222 18.83 -18.49 -1.33
C ARG A 222 17.85 -19.64 -1.51
N LEU A 223 18.27 -20.73 -2.15
CA LEU A 223 17.36 -21.81 -2.54
C LEU A 223 16.74 -22.53 -1.32
N ARG A 224 17.51 -22.70 -0.24
CA ARG A 224 17.02 -23.27 1.02
C ARG A 224 15.90 -22.44 1.64
N SER A 225 16.12 -21.15 1.85
CA SER A 225 15.14 -20.25 2.46
C SER A 225 13.89 -20.09 1.58
N MET A 226 14.04 -20.19 0.25
CA MET A 226 12.93 -20.25 -0.70
C MET A 226 12.03 -21.47 -0.46
N PHE A 227 12.59 -22.67 -0.39
CA PHE A 227 11.80 -23.89 -0.13
C PHE A 227 11.19 -23.90 1.28
N GLU A 228 11.90 -23.38 2.27
CA GLU A 228 11.34 -23.16 3.63
C GLU A 228 10.13 -22.23 3.59
N ALA A 229 10.24 -21.10 2.88
CA ALA A 229 9.13 -20.15 2.72
C ALA A 229 7.92 -20.80 2.03
N ILE A 230 8.12 -21.53 0.93
CA ILE A 230 7.04 -22.25 0.22
C ILE A 230 6.34 -23.23 1.16
N ARG A 231 7.10 -24.09 1.84
CA ARG A 231 6.57 -25.09 2.79
C ARG A 231 5.78 -24.42 3.91
N ASP A 232 6.36 -23.39 4.53
CA ASP A 232 5.78 -22.77 5.71
C ASP A 232 4.55 -21.93 5.36
N ILE A 233 4.48 -21.29 4.19
CA ILE A 233 3.25 -20.63 3.72
C ILE A 233 2.16 -21.68 3.45
N LEU A 234 2.47 -22.75 2.71
CA LEU A 234 1.51 -23.82 2.40
C LEU A 234 0.90 -24.45 3.66
N LYS A 235 1.72 -24.68 4.70
CA LYS A 235 1.23 -25.17 6.00
C LYS A 235 0.17 -24.25 6.62
N THR A 236 0.22 -22.94 6.37
CA THR A 236 -0.80 -22.00 6.87
C THR A 236 -2.07 -21.93 6.02
N LEU A 237 -2.07 -22.53 4.83
CA LEU A 237 -3.18 -22.52 3.87
C LEU A 237 -3.99 -23.82 3.91
N VAL A 238 -3.35 -24.95 4.23
CA VAL A 238 -3.98 -26.28 4.24
C VAL A 238 -4.48 -26.69 5.62
N SER A 239 -5.28 -27.76 5.66
CA SER A 239 -5.76 -28.36 6.92
C SER A 239 -4.67 -29.09 7.70
N ASP A 240 -4.85 -29.19 9.02
CA ASP A 240 -3.93 -29.91 9.93
C ASP A 240 -3.58 -31.32 9.44
N TYR A 241 -4.53 -32.01 8.82
CA TYR A 241 -4.34 -33.36 8.29
C TYR A 241 -3.34 -33.39 7.13
N GLU A 242 -3.36 -32.39 6.27
CA GLU A 242 -2.50 -32.34 5.08
C GLU A 242 -1.15 -31.70 5.33
N GLN A 243 -0.98 -30.94 6.42
CA GLN A 243 0.31 -30.38 6.81
C GLN A 243 1.39 -31.46 6.91
N LYS A 244 1.03 -32.68 7.35
CA LYS A 244 1.97 -33.80 7.39
C LYS A 244 2.49 -34.16 5.99
N THR A 245 1.60 -34.28 5.00
CA THR A 245 1.96 -34.55 3.60
C THR A 245 2.83 -33.45 3.03
N ILE A 246 2.54 -32.17 3.34
CA ILE A 246 3.36 -31.03 2.92
C ILE A 246 4.77 -31.13 3.51
N ILE A 247 4.89 -31.42 4.81
CA ILE A 247 6.19 -31.53 5.49
C ILE A 247 7.00 -32.70 4.93
N GLU A 248 6.38 -33.85 4.69
CA GLU A 248 7.06 -35.04 4.16
C GLU A 248 7.52 -34.84 2.71
N ARG A 249 6.72 -34.16 1.87
CA ARG A 249 7.07 -33.96 0.45
C ARG A 249 8.03 -32.78 0.22
N LEU A 250 7.93 -31.73 1.03
CA LEU A 250 8.84 -30.56 1.03
C LEU A 250 9.84 -30.66 2.19
N ASP A 251 10.54 -31.80 2.28
CA ASP A 251 11.72 -31.92 3.15
C ASP A 251 12.88 -31.15 2.52
N VAL A 252 13.13 -29.95 3.04
CA VAL A 252 14.12 -29.02 2.49
C VAL A 252 15.53 -29.60 2.55
N ASP A 253 15.85 -30.39 3.57
CA ASP A 253 17.19 -30.99 3.68
C ASP A 253 17.41 -32.04 2.60
N LEU A 254 16.42 -32.91 2.37
CA LEU A 254 16.45 -33.88 1.29
C LEU A 254 16.51 -33.19 -0.08
N MET A 255 15.67 -32.16 -0.30
CA MET A 255 15.66 -31.43 -1.57
C MET A 255 17.02 -30.78 -1.87
N MET A 256 17.63 -30.11 -0.89
CA MET A 256 18.94 -29.50 -1.08
C MET A 256 20.04 -30.56 -1.34
N GLN A 257 19.93 -31.75 -0.76
CA GLN A 257 20.81 -32.89 -1.06
C GLN A 257 20.61 -33.41 -2.49
N GLU A 258 19.38 -33.61 -2.92
CA GLU A 258 19.04 -34.07 -4.27
C GLU A 258 19.51 -33.07 -5.33
N ILE A 259 19.36 -31.77 -5.07
CA ILE A 259 19.84 -30.69 -5.95
C ILE A 259 21.37 -30.70 -6.03
N SER A 260 22.06 -30.81 -4.89
CA SER A 260 23.53 -30.86 -4.84
C SER A 260 24.11 -32.06 -5.62
N ASN A 261 23.36 -33.16 -5.70
CA ASN A 261 23.75 -34.38 -6.40
C ASN A 261 23.22 -34.44 -7.84
N GLY A 262 22.43 -33.47 -8.29
CA GLY A 262 21.85 -33.43 -9.63
C GLY A 262 20.77 -34.48 -9.89
N VAL A 263 20.09 -34.96 -8.84
CA VAL A 263 19.06 -36.01 -8.92
C VAL A 263 17.65 -35.53 -8.53
N CYS A 264 17.49 -34.22 -8.28
CA CYS A 264 16.20 -33.64 -7.89
C CYS A 264 15.19 -33.68 -9.04
N ASP A 265 14.07 -34.37 -8.82
CA ASP A 265 12.98 -34.48 -9.78
C ASP A 265 12.01 -33.28 -9.66
N LEU A 266 12.40 -32.18 -10.29
CA LEU A 266 11.60 -30.95 -10.35
C LEU A 266 10.27 -31.12 -11.09
N LEU A 267 10.18 -32.05 -12.05
CA LEU A 267 8.95 -32.30 -12.81
C LEU A 267 7.87 -32.94 -11.93
N SER A 268 8.26 -33.96 -11.15
CA SER A 268 7.37 -34.61 -10.18
C SER A 268 6.98 -33.65 -9.05
N LEU A 269 7.91 -32.82 -8.58
CA LEU A 269 7.60 -31.79 -7.58
C LEU A 269 6.61 -30.76 -8.13
N SER A 270 6.84 -30.24 -9.34
CA SER A 270 5.96 -29.27 -10.01
C SER A 270 4.54 -29.83 -10.18
N THR A 271 4.43 -31.05 -10.69
CA THR A 271 3.13 -31.74 -10.86
C THR A 271 2.38 -31.88 -9.53
N TRP A 272 3.10 -32.23 -8.45
CA TRP A 272 2.51 -32.34 -7.12
C TRP A 272 2.07 -30.98 -6.58
N LEU A 273 2.89 -29.93 -6.72
CA LEU A 273 2.57 -28.57 -6.31
C LEU A 273 1.31 -28.07 -7.04
N THR A 274 1.21 -28.24 -8.36
CA THR A 274 0.01 -27.88 -9.14
C THR A 274 -1.23 -28.55 -8.57
N LYS A 275 -1.16 -29.86 -8.30
CA LYS A 275 -2.29 -30.61 -7.74
C LYS A 275 -2.72 -30.06 -6.37
N VAL A 276 -1.77 -29.74 -5.50
CA VAL A 276 -2.05 -29.15 -4.19
C VAL A 276 -2.66 -27.77 -4.35
N LEU A 277 -2.08 -26.90 -5.18
CA LEU A 277 -2.55 -25.54 -5.38
C LEU A 277 -3.97 -25.52 -5.95
N LYS A 278 -4.26 -26.27 -7.02
CA LYS A 278 -5.60 -26.35 -7.62
C LYS A 278 -6.66 -26.93 -6.66
N ALA A 279 -6.27 -27.77 -5.72
CA ALA A 279 -7.19 -28.31 -4.72
C ALA A 279 -7.62 -27.26 -3.66
N TYR A 280 -6.77 -26.27 -3.39
CA TYR A 280 -6.97 -25.29 -2.31
C TYR A 280 -7.23 -23.86 -2.80
N CYS A 281 -6.91 -23.58 -4.05
CA CYS A 281 -7.01 -22.26 -4.65
C CYS A 281 -8.42 -22.01 -5.23
N ALA A 282 -8.77 -20.75 -5.46
CA ALA A 282 -9.98 -20.40 -6.19
C ALA A 282 -9.85 -20.84 -7.66
N PRO A 283 -10.87 -21.47 -8.29
CA PRO A 283 -10.78 -22.00 -9.65
C PRO A 283 -10.34 -20.98 -10.71
N MET A 284 -10.64 -19.69 -10.48
CA MET A 284 -10.22 -18.59 -11.36
C MET A 284 -8.70 -18.37 -11.44
N ARG A 285 -7.91 -19.03 -10.58
CA ARG A 285 -6.44 -18.95 -10.56
C ARG A 285 -5.77 -20.18 -11.16
N ASP A 286 -6.54 -21.18 -11.61
CA ASP A 286 -5.99 -22.42 -12.16
C ASP A 286 -5.10 -22.17 -13.38
N ASP A 287 -5.44 -21.19 -14.22
CA ASP A 287 -4.63 -20.79 -15.39
C ASP A 287 -3.23 -20.31 -14.97
N THR A 288 -3.13 -19.50 -13.91
CA THR A 288 -1.83 -19.02 -13.39
C THR A 288 -1.03 -20.17 -12.77
N VAL A 289 -1.70 -21.16 -12.17
CA VAL A 289 -1.04 -22.37 -11.67
C VAL A 289 -0.48 -23.21 -12.82
N ASP A 290 -1.21 -23.31 -13.95
CA ASP A 290 -0.74 -24.01 -15.14
C ASP A 290 0.45 -23.30 -15.82
N GLU A 291 0.43 -21.98 -15.89
CA GLU A 291 1.57 -21.18 -16.37
C GLU A 291 2.82 -21.38 -15.51
N MET A 292 2.65 -21.37 -14.18
CA MET A 292 3.72 -21.62 -13.22
C MET A 292 4.31 -23.02 -13.37
N GLN A 293 3.47 -24.05 -13.51
CA GLN A 293 3.92 -25.42 -13.79
C GLN A 293 4.74 -25.49 -15.08
N LYS A 294 4.21 -24.91 -16.16
CA LYS A 294 4.85 -24.90 -17.48
C LYS A 294 6.22 -24.26 -17.44
N ASP A 295 6.37 -23.12 -16.78
CA ASP A 295 7.68 -22.44 -16.66
C ASP A 295 8.69 -23.28 -15.87
N ILE A 296 8.26 -23.97 -14.80
CA ILE A 296 9.13 -24.91 -14.06
C ILE A 296 9.52 -26.10 -14.94
N GLU A 297 8.59 -26.67 -15.70
CA GLU A 297 8.85 -27.82 -16.58
C GLU A 297 9.83 -27.47 -17.70
N VAL A 298 9.61 -26.34 -18.39
CA VAL A 298 10.52 -25.83 -19.43
C VAL A 298 11.90 -25.55 -18.84
N GLY A 299 11.95 -24.85 -17.70
CA GLY A 299 13.22 -24.54 -17.04
C GLY A 299 14.00 -25.78 -16.61
N ALA A 300 13.31 -26.83 -16.15
CA ALA A 300 13.93 -28.09 -15.76
C ALA A 300 14.44 -28.92 -16.95
N LEU A 301 13.73 -28.91 -18.09
CA LEU A 301 14.09 -29.68 -19.28
C LEU A 301 15.17 -29.00 -20.14
N GLU A 302 15.12 -27.68 -20.25
CA GLU A 302 16.01 -26.89 -21.12
C GLU A 302 17.20 -26.29 -20.38
N ILE A 303 17.35 -26.54 -19.06
CA ILE A 303 18.35 -25.90 -18.18
C ILE A 303 18.21 -24.37 -18.20
N GLY A 304 16.98 -23.88 -18.41
CA GLY A 304 16.67 -22.45 -18.45
C GLY A 304 16.49 -21.88 -17.04
N HIS A 305 17.56 -21.32 -16.47
CA HIS A 305 17.52 -20.68 -15.14
C HIS A 305 16.46 -19.56 -15.08
N GLU A 306 16.31 -18.75 -16.13
CA GLU A 306 15.28 -17.70 -16.23
C GLU A 306 13.86 -18.27 -16.03
N LYS A 307 13.57 -19.40 -16.67
CA LYS A 307 12.27 -20.07 -16.60
C LYS A 307 12.00 -20.70 -15.24
N LEU A 308 13.01 -21.30 -14.62
CA LEU A 308 12.91 -21.78 -13.23
C LEU A 308 12.64 -20.63 -12.25
N VAL A 309 13.36 -19.51 -12.37
CA VAL A 309 13.11 -18.32 -11.54
C VAL A 309 11.71 -17.77 -11.76
N SER A 310 11.25 -17.67 -13.02
CA SER A 310 9.88 -17.27 -13.35
C SER A 310 8.85 -18.15 -12.66
N GLY A 311 9.00 -19.48 -12.75
CA GLY A 311 8.11 -20.44 -12.11
C GLY A 311 8.08 -20.31 -10.57
N LEU A 312 9.26 -20.19 -9.93
CA LEU A 312 9.36 -19.99 -8.47
C LEU A 312 8.76 -18.65 -8.01
N ARG A 313 8.94 -17.59 -8.81
CA ARG A 313 8.33 -16.27 -8.58
C ARG A 313 6.81 -16.34 -8.66
N GLN A 314 6.28 -17.02 -9.67
CA GLN A 314 4.84 -17.25 -9.82
C GLN A 314 4.30 -18.08 -8.65
N LEU A 315 5.01 -19.12 -8.22
CA LEU A 315 4.62 -19.94 -7.07
C LEU A 315 4.46 -19.10 -5.80
N LEU A 316 5.45 -18.28 -5.42
CA LEU A 316 5.30 -17.40 -4.25
C LEU A 316 4.16 -16.38 -4.43
N SER A 317 3.97 -15.86 -5.64
CA SER A 317 2.89 -14.91 -5.93
C SER A 317 1.50 -15.56 -5.79
N ILE A 318 1.33 -16.80 -6.24
CA ILE A 318 0.12 -17.60 -6.06
C ILE A 318 -0.13 -17.83 -4.56
N LEU A 319 0.90 -18.19 -3.80
CA LEU A 319 0.79 -18.43 -2.36
C LEU A 319 0.39 -17.18 -1.56
N GLU A 320 0.98 -16.01 -1.88
CA GLU A 320 0.55 -14.72 -1.31
C GLU A 320 -0.92 -14.45 -1.64
N ALA A 321 -1.32 -14.66 -2.89
CA ALA A 321 -2.67 -14.39 -3.34
C ALA A 321 -3.71 -15.34 -2.72
N MET A 322 -3.38 -16.62 -2.56
CA MET A 322 -4.20 -17.57 -1.81
C MET A 322 -4.38 -17.15 -0.35
N LYS A 323 -3.30 -16.66 0.29
CA LYS A 323 -3.38 -16.18 1.67
C LYS A 323 -4.27 -14.95 1.81
N LEU A 324 -4.17 -14.02 0.86
CA LEU A 324 -5.06 -12.86 0.77
C LEU A 324 -6.52 -13.28 0.56
N ASP A 325 -6.79 -14.26 -0.30
CA ASP A 325 -8.16 -14.76 -0.53
C ASP A 325 -8.77 -15.32 0.77
N VAL A 326 -8.00 -16.14 1.51
CA VAL A 326 -8.43 -16.68 2.81
C VAL A 326 -8.71 -15.56 3.80
N ALA A 327 -7.79 -14.60 3.94
CA ALA A 327 -7.96 -13.46 4.86
C ALA A 327 -9.16 -12.57 4.48
N ASN A 328 -9.37 -12.36 3.18
CA ASN A 328 -10.50 -11.58 2.64
C ASN A 328 -11.83 -12.28 2.84
N HIS A 329 -11.87 -13.60 2.70
CA HIS A 329 -13.05 -14.37 3.03
C HIS A 329 -13.34 -14.32 4.54
N GLN A 330 -12.29 -14.45 5.36
CA GLN A 330 -12.39 -14.37 6.82
C GLN A 330 -12.91 -13.00 7.29
N ILE A 331 -12.36 -11.90 6.80
CA ILE A 331 -12.80 -10.56 7.23
C ILE A 331 -14.25 -10.26 6.83
N ARG A 332 -14.69 -10.67 5.63
CA ARG A 332 -16.09 -10.54 5.21
C ARG A 332 -17.04 -11.33 6.12
N HIS A 333 -16.67 -12.56 6.46
CA HIS A 333 -17.46 -13.41 7.36
C HIS A 333 -17.51 -12.83 8.77
N MET A 334 -16.40 -12.26 9.24
CA MET A 334 -16.27 -11.70 10.59
C MET A 334 -16.74 -10.27 10.73
N HIS A 335 -16.97 -9.55 9.62
CA HIS A 335 -17.28 -8.14 9.63
C HIS A 335 -18.42 -7.78 10.61
N PRO A 336 -19.58 -8.46 10.64
CA PRO A 336 -20.62 -8.16 11.62
C PRO A 336 -20.17 -8.36 13.06
N LEU A 337 -19.36 -9.40 13.32
CA LEU A 337 -18.83 -9.71 14.67
C LEU A 337 -17.83 -8.65 15.15
N LEU A 338 -16.97 -8.18 14.23
CA LEU A 338 -15.98 -7.15 14.54
C LEU A 338 -16.63 -5.80 14.80
N VAL A 339 -17.64 -5.43 14.00
CA VAL A 339 -18.38 -4.17 14.15
C VAL A 339 -19.16 -4.16 15.47
N ASP A 340 -19.88 -5.24 15.79
CA ASP A 340 -20.67 -5.35 17.03
C ASP A 340 -19.81 -5.17 18.30
N ASP A 341 -18.65 -5.82 18.34
CA ASP A 341 -17.71 -5.76 19.47
C ASP A 341 -16.74 -4.55 19.43
N THR A 342 -16.77 -3.73 18.37
CA THR A 342 -15.77 -2.66 18.16
C THR A 342 -15.69 -1.69 19.34
N ILE A 343 -16.84 -1.21 19.83
CA ILE A 343 -16.87 -0.20 20.90
C ILE A 343 -16.29 -0.77 22.19
N ASN A 344 -16.67 -2.01 22.54
CA ASN A 344 -16.15 -2.68 23.73
C ASN A 344 -14.64 -2.85 23.65
N PHE A 345 -14.14 -3.42 22.56
CA PHE A 345 -12.71 -3.61 22.34
C PHE A 345 -11.93 -2.30 22.41
N GLN A 346 -12.38 -1.25 21.70
CA GLN A 346 -11.69 0.03 21.67
C GLN A 346 -11.66 0.72 23.04
N ARG A 347 -12.73 0.61 23.85
CA ARG A 347 -12.75 1.17 25.21
C ARG A 347 -11.66 0.55 26.08
N HIS A 348 -11.57 -0.78 26.15
CA HIS A 348 -10.54 -1.47 26.94
C HIS A 348 -9.14 -1.18 26.38
N TYR A 349 -8.98 -1.17 25.06
CA TYR A 349 -7.69 -0.95 24.41
C TYR A 349 -7.18 0.47 24.69
N ASN A 350 -8.05 1.48 24.57
CA ASN A 350 -7.68 2.86 24.82
C ASN A 350 -7.53 3.15 26.32
N ALA A 351 -8.30 2.51 27.20
CA ALA A 351 -8.09 2.60 28.65
C ALA A 351 -6.71 2.07 29.04
N HIS A 352 -6.28 0.94 28.46
CA HIS A 352 -4.91 0.43 28.62
C HIS A 352 -3.87 1.46 28.15
N ARG A 353 -4.04 2.05 26.96
CA ARG A 353 -3.11 3.06 26.42
C ARG A 353 -3.05 4.33 27.26
N ILE A 354 -4.15 4.76 27.87
CA ILE A 354 -4.18 5.86 28.83
C ILE A 354 -3.38 5.46 30.08
N ALA A 355 -3.62 4.25 30.62
CA ALA A 355 -2.93 3.76 31.82
C ALA A 355 -1.41 3.63 31.62
N THR A 356 -0.96 3.27 30.42
CA THR A 356 0.47 3.20 30.08
C THR A 356 1.06 4.55 29.62
N GLY A 357 0.30 5.65 29.69
CA GLY A 357 0.77 6.98 29.29
C GLY A 357 0.98 7.18 27.78
N LYS A 358 0.49 6.27 26.93
CA LYS A 358 0.57 6.39 25.46
C LYS A 358 -0.41 7.44 24.90
N ILE A 359 -1.40 7.89 25.68
CA ILE A 359 -2.38 8.91 25.30
C ILE A 359 -2.47 9.97 26.39
N ASP A 360 -2.15 11.20 26.02
CA ASP A 360 -2.30 12.38 26.88
C ASP A 360 -3.75 12.89 26.86
N VAL A 361 -4.50 12.54 27.91
CA VAL A 361 -5.91 12.92 28.08
C VAL A 361 -6.07 14.42 28.36
N CYS A 362 -5.08 15.06 28.99
CA CYS A 362 -5.18 16.45 29.43
C CYS A 362 -5.30 17.41 28.23
N LYS A 363 -4.55 17.17 27.15
CA LYS A 363 -4.64 17.98 25.92
C LYS A 363 -6.01 17.86 25.25
N ALA A 364 -6.53 16.64 25.13
CA ALA A 364 -7.83 16.40 24.52
C ALA A 364 -8.96 17.03 25.34
N ARG A 365 -8.86 16.98 26.67
CA ARG A 365 -9.81 17.63 27.57
C ARG A 365 -9.75 19.14 27.49
N LYS A 366 -8.57 19.76 27.49
CA LYS A 366 -8.42 21.22 27.33
C LYS A 366 -9.03 21.74 26.03
N TRP A 367 -8.80 21.03 24.92
CA TRP A 367 -9.41 21.33 23.63
C TRP A 367 -10.95 21.28 23.69
N PHE A 368 -11.49 20.28 24.38
CA PHE A 368 -12.92 20.07 24.53
C PHE A 368 -13.58 21.08 25.49
N ASP A 369 -13.00 21.29 26.67
CA ASP A 369 -13.53 22.17 27.71
C ASP A 369 -13.58 23.62 27.23
N ALA A 370 -12.58 24.08 26.46
CA ALA A 370 -12.56 25.42 25.88
C ALA A 370 -13.78 25.68 24.96
N GLU A 371 -14.20 24.69 24.18
CA GLU A 371 -15.39 24.82 23.33
C GLU A 371 -16.69 24.68 24.14
N LEU A 372 -16.71 23.81 25.15
CA LEU A 372 -17.87 23.67 26.04
C LEU A 372 -18.15 24.97 26.82
N GLU A 373 -17.12 25.62 27.35
CA GLU A 373 -17.20 26.92 28.00
C GLU A 373 -17.69 28.01 27.04
N HIS A 374 -17.19 28.01 25.80
CA HIS A 374 -17.58 28.98 24.79
C HIS A 374 -19.05 28.87 24.36
N LEU A 375 -19.59 27.65 24.25
CA LEU A 375 -20.99 27.41 23.91
C LEU A 375 -21.94 27.62 25.10
N THR A 376 -21.43 27.49 26.32
CA THR A 376 -22.23 27.66 27.53
C THR A 376 -22.40 29.13 27.85
N THR A 377 -23.64 29.59 27.86
CA THR A 377 -24.00 30.96 28.22
C THR A 377 -24.94 30.95 29.43
N PRO A 378 -25.14 32.09 30.13
CA PRO A 378 -26.10 32.15 31.24
C PRO A 378 -27.52 31.73 30.86
N SER A 379 -27.88 31.82 29.58
CA SER A 379 -29.18 31.44 29.01
C SER A 379 -29.24 30.03 28.41
N HIS A 380 -28.10 29.38 28.18
CA HIS A 380 -28.04 28.08 27.49
C HIS A 380 -26.89 27.23 28.03
N GLN A 381 -27.21 26.03 28.52
CA GLN A 381 -26.22 25.03 28.89
C GLN A 381 -25.99 24.08 27.72
N ALA A 382 -24.80 24.17 27.12
CA ALA A 382 -24.41 23.28 26.04
C ALA A 382 -24.18 21.87 26.58
N THR A 383 -24.63 20.85 25.85
CA THR A 383 -24.30 19.47 26.19
C THR A 383 -22.87 19.13 25.76
N HIS A 384 -22.27 18.15 26.42
CA HIS A 384 -20.94 17.67 26.06
C HIS A 384 -20.88 17.15 24.60
N LEU A 385 -21.95 16.53 24.11
CA LEU A 385 -22.03 16.05 22.72
C LEU A 385 -22.10 17.22 21.71
N GLN A 386 -22.82 18.29 22.04
CA GLN A 386 -22.85 19.53 21.24
C GLN A 386 -21.46 20.19 21.20
N ALA A 387 -20.76 20.24 22.34
CA ALA A 387 -19.39 20.76 22.40
C ALA A 387 -18.43 19.94 21.53
N LEU A 388 -18.47 18.60 21.60
CA LEU A 388 -17.64 17.74 20.74
C LEU A 388 -17.93 17.99 19.25
N THR A 389 -19.21 18.08 18.90
CA THR A 389 -19.67 18.28 17.50
C THR A 389 -19.18 19.61 16.96
N SER A 390 -19.36 20.69 17.73
CA SER A 390 -18.89 22.03 17.38
C SER A 390 -17.37 22.10 17.30
N ALA A 391 -16.66 21.53 18.28
CA ALA A 391 -15.20 21.53 18.35
C ALA A 391 -14.58 20.83 17.13
N LEU A 392 -15.10 19.64 16.78
CA LEU A 392 -14.60 18.88 15.64
C LEU A 392 -14.86 19.62 14.31
N LEU A 393 -16.06 20.15 14.11
CA LEU A 393 -16.38 20.90 12.89
C LEU A 393 -15.50 22.14 12.74
N LYS A 394 -15.28 22.89 13.83
CA LYS A 394 -14.37 24.05 13.83
C LYS A 394 -12.93 23.65 13.55
N ASP A 395 -12.46 22.53 14.10
CA ASP A 395 -11.10 22.04 13.83
C ASP A 395 -10.92 21.63 12.36
N VAL A 396 -11.94 21.00 11.76
CA VAL A 396 -11.94 20.65 10.33
C VAL A 396 -11.87 21.92 9.46
N LEU A 397 -12.59 22.99 9.83
CA LEU A 397 -12.70 24.22 9.03
C LEU A 397 -11.56 25.21 9.21
N PHE A 398 -11.13 25.46 10.46
CA PHE A 398 -10.28 26.60 10.80
C PHE A 398 -8.85 26.21 11.19
N ASN A 399 -8.61 24.95 11.58
CA ASN A 399 -7.28 24.54 12.01
C ASN A 399 -6.43 24.10 10.80
N GLU A 400 -5.23 24.67 10.68
CA GLU A 400 -4.25 24.39 9.61
C GLU A 400 -2.96 23.76 10.14
N SER A 401 -2.63 23.99 11.42
CA SER A 401 -1.29 23.72 11.95
C SER A 401 -1.28 22.87 13.21
N SER A 402 -2.36 22.88 14.00
CA SER A 402 -2.41 22.08 15.22
C SER A 402 -2.98 20.70 14.89
N PRO A 403 -2.39 19.61 15.39
CA PRO A 403 -2.96 18.29 15.18
C PRO A 403 -4.30 18.18 15.92
N ILE A 404 -5.27 17.53 15.27
CA ILE A 404 -6.49 17.06 15.93
C ILE A 404 -6.09 16.28 17.20
N PRO A 405 -6.86 16.33 18.30
CA PRO A 405 -6.54 15.59 19.52
C PRO A 405 -6.21 14.12 19.26
N LEU A 406 -5.23 13.58 19.99
CA LEU A 406 -4.75 12.18 19.86
C LEU A 406 -5.85 11.13 20.07
N THR A 407 -6.98 11.51 20.68
CA THR A 407 -8.17 10.64 20.77
C THR A 407 -8.75 10.27 19.40
N PHE A 408 -8.47 11.05 18.34
CA PHE A 408 -8.86 10.77 16.96
C PHE A 408 -7.76 10.08 16.13
N TYR A 409 -6.74 9.47 16.75
CA TYR A 409 -5.62 8.85 16.02
C TYR A 409 -6.05 7.78 14.98
N LEU A 410 -7.21 7.14 15.18
CA LEU A 410 -7.76 6.17 14.23
C LEU A 410 -8.52 6.83 13.05
N ASP A 411 -8.92 8.08 13.19
CA ASP A 411 -9.70 8.87 12.23
C ASP A 411 -8.89 9.97 11.55
N SER A 412 -7.60 10.11 11.85
CA SER A 412 -6.74 11.18 11.33
C SER A 412 -6.83 11.35 9.81
N ASP A 413 -6.74 10.24 9.05
CA ASP A 413 -6.82 10.26 7.59
C ASP A 413 -8.21 10.62 7.10
N ARG A 414 -9.26 10.09 7.75
CA ARG A 414 -10.65 10.41 7.41
C ARG A 414 -10.94 11.89 7.63
N LEU A 415 -10.55 12.43 8.77
CA LEU A 415 -10.71 13.84 9.10
C LEU A 415 -9.89 14.74 8.17
N LYS A 416 -8.70 14.29 7.74
CA LYS A 416 -7.91 14.97 6.71
C LYS A 416 -8.63 15.00 5.36
N CYS A 417 -9.22 13.89 4.92
CA CYS A 417 -10.02 13.84 3.70
C CYS A 417 -11.25 14.76 3.79
N ILE A 418 -12.00 14.70 4.90
CA ILE A 418 -13.17 15.57 5.11
C ILE A 418 -12.76 17.05 5.09
N ARG A 419 -11.65 17.40 5.75
CA ARG A 419 -11.08 18.75 5.71
C ARG A 419 -10.75 19.20 4.29
N LEU A 420 -10.09 18.34 3.50
CA LEU A 420 -9.77 18.66 2.10
C LEU A 420 -11.03 18.89 1.26
N ASP A 421 -12.07 18.07 1.45
CA ASP A 421 -13.33 18.21 0.71
C ASP A 421 -14.05 19.52 1.07
N VAL A 422 -14.19 19.79 2.37
CA VAL A 422 -14.82 21.03 2.87
C VAL A 422 -14.05 22.26 2.40
N ARG A 423 -12.71 22.24 2.47
CA ARG A 423 -11.86 23.33 1.98
C ARG A 423 -11.96 23.50 0.48
N SER A 424 -12.04 22.41 -0.28
CA SER A 424 -12.27 22.48 -1.73
C SER A 424 -13.58 23.21 -2.02
N THR A 425 -14.67 22.92 -1.30
CA THR A 425 -15.95 23.65 -1.43
C THR A 425 -15.81 25.15 -1.14
N ILE A 426 -15.01 25.52 -0.13
CA ILE A 426 -14.72 26.94 0.19
C ILE A 426 -13.95 27.59 -0.98
N TYR A 427 -12.91 26.93 -1.49
CA TYR A 427 -12.12 27.44 -2.61
C TYR A 427 -12.92 27.57 -3.90
N TYR A 428 -13.77 26.60 -4.24
CA TYR A 428 -14.70 26.73 -5.36
C TYR A 428 -15.61 27.95 -5.19
N SER A 429 -16.11 28.19 -3.97
CA SER A 429 -16.96 29.34 -3.67
C SER A 429 -16.21 30.67 -3.83
N LEU A 430 -14.94 30.73 -3.45
CA LEU A 430 -14.07 31.88 -3.67
C LEU A 430 -13.86 32.15 -5.17
N CYS A 431 -13.52 31.12 -5.95
CA CYS A 431 -13.36 31.26 -7.40
C CYS A 431 -14.65 31.72 -8.08
N ARG A 432 -15.82 31.23 -7.63
CA ARG A 432 -17.13 31.69 -8.12
C ARG A 432 -17.41 33.16 -7.79
N LYS A 433 -17.01 33.63 -6.61
CA LYS A 433 -17.10 35.06 -6.23
C LYS A 433 -16.21 35.93 -7.10
N VAL A 434 -14.95 35.54 -7.31
CA VAL A 434 -14.02 36.27 -8.19
C VAL A 434 -14.56 36.35 -9.63
N LEU A 435 -15.10 35.25 -10.17
CA LEU A 435 -15.75 35.26 -11.48
C LEU A 435 -16.95 36.22 -11.51
N ALA A 436 -17.81 36.19 -10.48
CA ALA A 436 -19.00 37.04 -10.41
C ALA A 436 -18.67 38.54 -10.26
N GLU A 437 -17.63 38.89 -9.50
CA GLU A 437 -17.16 40.28 -9.35
C GLU A 437 -16.66 40.89 -10.66
N LEU A 438 -16.04 40.05 -11.51
CA LEU A 438 -15.46 40.47 -12.78
C LEU A 438 -16.39 40.23 -13.97
N ALA A 439 -17.53 39.57 -13.75
CA ALA A 439 -18.48 39.29 -14.81
C ALA A 439 -19.08 40.59 -15.37
N PRO A 440 -19.28 40.68 -16.70
CA PRO A 440 -19.89 41.86 -17.30
C PRO A 440 -21.31 42.09 -16.78
N THR A 441 -21.67 43.34 -16.53
CA THR A 441 -23.00 43.74 -16.00
C THR A 441 -24.19 43.35 -16.88
N ARG A 442 -23.93 43.04 -18.16
CA ARG A 442 -24.92 42.57 -19.15
C ARG A 442 -25.29 41.09 -19.02
N VAL A 443 -24.51 40.30 -18.27
CA VAL A 443 -24.72 38.85 -18.13
C VAL A 443 -25.89 38.57 -17.20
N THR A 444 -26.81 37.71 -17.63
CA THR A 444 -27.96 37.31 -16.80
C THR A 444 -27.53 36.37 -15.67
N SER A 445 -28.33 36.29 -14.59
CA SER A 445 -28.03 35.38 -13.47
C SER A 445 -27.95 33.91 -13.89
N SER A 446 -28.75 33.50 -14.88
CA SER A 446 -28.73 32.12 -15.43
C SER A 446 -27.43 31.85 -16.22
N GLU A 447 -26.96 32.81 -17.01
CA GLU A 447 -25.69 32.69 -17.72
C GLU A 447 -24.49 32.67 -16.77
N LEU A 448 -24.50 33.51 -15.74
CA LEU A 448 -23.47 33.50 -14.71
C LEU A 448 -23.44 32.17 -13.96
N LEU A 449 -24.60 31.61 -13.62
CA LEU A 449 -24.68 30.30 -12.96
C LEU A 449 -24.12 29.18 -13.86
N ARG A 450 -24.43 29.19 -15.16
CA ARG A 450 -23.84 28.24 -16.13
C ARG A 450 -22.32 28.41 -16.23
N ALA A 451 -21.83 29.65 -16.28
CA ALA A 451 -20.40 29.95 -16.32
C ALA A 451 -19.68 29.48 -15.05
N GLN A 452 -20.28 29.68 -13.88
CA GLN A 452 -19.78 29.16 -12.61
C GLN A 452 -19.75 27.62 -12.57
N GLY A 453 -20.76 26.96 -13.14
CA GLY A 453 -20.78 25.50 -13.30
C GLY A 453 -19.66 25.01 -14.22
N ALA A 454 -19.45 25.66 -15.36
CA ALA A 454 -18.33 25.36 -16.25
C ALA A 454 -16.97 25.57 -15.56
N LEU A 455 -16.82 26.67 -14.81
CA LEU A 455 -15.61 26.94 -14.04
C LEU A 455 -15.34 25.84 -13.01
N HIS A 456 -16.36 25.34 -12.31
CA HIS A 456 -16.20 24.25 -11.34
C HIS A 456 -15.63 22.99 -12.01
N VAL A 457 -16.15 22.60 -13.17
CA VAL A 457 -15.67 21.43 -13.93
C VAL A 457 -14.20 21.63 -14.33
N SER A 458 -13.86 22.79 -14.89
CA SER A 458 -12.48 23.09 -15.30
C SER A 458 -11.52 23.13 -14.12
N ILE A 459 -11.87 23.78 -13.01
CA ILE A 459 -11.03 23.82 -11.80
C ILE A 459 -10.83 22.42 -11.23
N SER A 460 -11.86 21.58 -11.24
CA SER A 460 -11.74 20.18 -10.79
C SER A 460 -10.70 19.41 -11.61
N ALA A 461 -10.64 19.65 -12.92
CA ALA A 461 -9.61 19.08 -13.79
C ALA A 461 -8.20 19.67 -13.54
N ILE A 462 -8.11 20.98 -13.27
CA ILE A 462 -6.83 21.69 -13.00
C ILE A 462 -6.19 21.24 -11.68
N VAL A 463 -7.00 21.14 -10.62
CA VAL A 463 -6.53 20.84 -9.27
C VAL A 463 -6.40 19.33 -9.04
N GLY A 464 -7.24 18.55 -9.73
CA GLY A 464 -7.33 17.10 -9.59
C GLY A 464 -7.66 16.68 -8.16
N ILE A 465 -7.35 15.42 -7.85
CA ILE A 465 -7.63 14.79 -6.55
C ILE A 465 -6.81 15.44 -5.41
N SER A 466 -5.74 16.16 -5.76
CA SER A 466 -4.82 16.73 -4.78
C SER A 466 -5.40 17.90 -3.97
N GLY A 467 -6.45 18.57 -4.46
CA GLY A 467 -7.09 19.68 -3.76
C GLY A 467 -6.19 20.90 -3.54
N ARG A 468 -5.07 21.03 -4.27
CA ARG A 468 -4.08 22.11 -4.06
C ARG A 468 -4.37 23.36 -4.88
N PHE A 469 -5.38 24.12 -4.47
CA PHE A 469 -5.78 25.36 -5.15
C PHE A 469 -4.69 26.43 -5.14
N THR A 470 -3.97 26.58 -4.02
CA THR A 470 -2.94 27.60 -3.83
C THR A 470 -1.71 27.39 -4.72
N GLU A 471 -1.41 26.15 -5.10
CA GLU A 471 -0.31 25.82 -6.03
C GLU A 471 -0.70 26.00 -7.51
N ARG A 472 -1.99 26.20 -7.81
CA ARG A 472 -2.54 26.22 -9.19
C ARG A 472 -3.21 27.55 -9.55
N ILE A 473 -2.87 28.62 -8.85
CA ILE A 473 -3.49 29.95 -9.02
C ILE A 473 -3.43 30.43 -10.47
N GLU A 474 -2.27 30.32 -11.13
CA GLU A 474 -2.06 30.75 -12.52
C GLU A 474 -3.00 30.03 -13.49
N ASN A 475 -3.10 28.70 -13.36
CA ASN A 475 -3.99 27.89 -14.21
C ASN A 475 -5.48 28.23 -13.99
N ILE A 476 -5.87 28.45 -12.73
CA ILE A 476 -7.24 28.85 -12.37
C ILE A 476 -7.53 30.25 -12.94
N ALA A 477 -6.57 31.17 -12.87
CA ALA A 477 -6.70 32.52 -13.38
C ALA A 477 -6.94 32.53 -14.90
N VAL A 478 -6.14 31.76 -15.66
CA VAL A 478 -6.31 31.59 -17.10
C VAL A 478 -7.72 31.12 -17.44
N GLU A 479 -8.25 30.16 -16.68
CA GLU A 479 -9.59 29.63 -16.93
C GLU A 479 -10.71 30.64 -16.59
N ILE A 480 -10.57 31.40 -15.51
CA ILE A 480 -11.50 32.49 -15.19
C ILE A 480 -11.48 33.54 -16.30
N VAL A 481 -10.30 33.97 -16.76
CA VAL A 481 -10.17 34.92 -17.89
C VAL A 481 -10.81 34.38 -19.15
N ARG A 482 -10.58 33.10 -19.47
CA ARG A 482 -11.18 32.42 -20.63
C ARG A 482 -12.70 32.50 -20.58
N ILE A 483 -13.29 32.18 -19.43
CA ILE A 483 -14.75 32.21 -19.24
C ILE A 483 -15.29 33.64 -19.31
N LEU A 484 -14.61 34.61 -18.70
CA LEU A 484 -15.00 36.03 -18.76
C LEU A 484 -15.03 36.53 -20.21
N LEU A 485 -13.98 36.28 -20.99
CA LEU A 485 -13.89 36.74 -22.38
C LEU A 485 -14.93 36.06 -23.29
N ILE A 486 -15.26 34.79 -23.03
CA ILE A 486 -16.35 34.09 -23.71
C ILE A 486 -17.70 34.72 -23.40
N LEU A 487 -17.97 35.07 -22.14
CA LEU A 487 -19.18 35.81 -21.74
C LEU A 487 -19.25 37.19 -22.41
N GLU A 488 -18.09 37.77 -22.73
CA GLU A 488 -18.03 39.02 -23.46
C GLU A 488 -18.22 38.91 -24.98
N GLY A 489 -18.16 37.69 -25.53
CA GLY A 489 -18.15 37.45 -26.97
C GLY A 489 -16.80 37.77 -27.64
N ARG A 490 -15.71 37.88 -26.87
CA ARG A 490 -14.37 38.20 -27.39
C ARG A 490 -13.60 36.92 -27.73
N TYR A 491 -13.08 36.85 -28.96
CA TYR A 491 -12.26 35.75 -29.45
C TYR A 491 -11.04 36.27 -30.23
N PRO A 492 -9.84 35.69 -30.07
CA PRO A 492 -9.49 34.65 -29.08
C PRO A 492 -9.52 35.18 -27.63
N PRO A 493 -9.79 34.33 -26.63
CA PRO A 493 -9.94 34.76 -25.24
C PRO A 493 -8.58 34.94 -24.56
N LEU A 494 -7.82 35.96 -24.96
CA LEU A 494 -6.56 36.35 -24.34
C LEU A 494 -6.56 37.83 -23.97
N ASP A 495 -6.37 38.12 -22.69
CA ASP A 495 -6.14 39.47 -22.17
C ASP A 495 -5.14 39.39 -21.01
N THR A 496 -3.90 39.85 -21.26
CA THR A 496 -2.80 39.75 -20.28
C THR A 496 -2.95 40.72 -19.12
N SER A 497 -3.63 41.85 -19.32
CA SER A 497 -3.88 42.82 -18.25
C SER A 497 -4.96 42.31 -17.31
N LEU A 498 -6.02 41.71 -17.87
CA LEU A 498 -7.05 41.04 -17.09
C LEU A 498 -6.50 39.82 -16.35
N LEU A 499 -5.60 39.04 -16.98
CA LEU A 499 -4.94 37.90 -16.35
C LEU A 499 -4.17 38.31 -15.08
N GLY A 500 -3.31 39.32 -15.16
CA GLY A 500 -2.57 39.79 -13.98
C GLY A 500 -3.48 40.30 -12.85
N LEU A 501 -4.61 40.92 -13.19
CA LEU A 501 -5.62 41.35 -12.21
C LEU A 501 -6.30 40.14 -11.53
N VAL A 502 -6.67 39.12 -12.31
CA VAL A 502 -7.32 37.90 -11.79
C VAL A 502 -6.35 37.11 -10.90
N GLU A 503 -5.10 36.95 -11.31
CA GLU A 503 -4.06 36.29 -10.51
C GLU A 503 -3.86 36.99 -9.16
N GLN A 504 -3.76 38.32 -9.15
CA GLN A 504 -3.62 39.09 -7.91
C GLN A 504 -4.84 38.91 -7.00
N LYS A 505 -6.06 38.97 -7.55
CA LYS A 505 -7.30 38.76 -6.79
C LYS A 505 -7.36 37.34 -6.21
N LEU A 506 -7.02 36.32 -6.99
CA LEU A 506 -7.02 34.92 -6.53
C LEU A 506 -5.95 34.68 -5.47
N ALA A 507 -4.75 35.24 -5.61
CA ALA A 507 -3.68 35.11 -4.62
C ALA A 507 -4.09 35.65 -3.24
N VAL A 508 -4.84 36.77 -3.23
CA VAL A 508 -5.40 37.31 -1.99
C VAL A 508 -6.57 36.46 -1.48
N ALA A 509 -7.52 36.11 -2.35
CA ALA A 509 -8.76 35.43 -1.95
C ALA A 509 -8.54 33.96 -1.50
N LEU A 510 -7.62 33.23 -2.14
CA LEU A 510 -7.34 31.82 -1.83
C LEU A 510 -6.35 31.64 -0.67
N SER A 511 -5.79 32.72 -0.13
CA SER A 511 -4.99 32.64 1.10
C SER A 511 -5.88 32.19 2.26
N PRO A 512 -5.49 31.15 3.04
CA PRO A 512 -6.24 30.71 4.21
C PRO A 512 -6.41 31.78 5.30
N ALA A 513 -5.50 32.77 5.33
CA ALA A 513 -5.56 33.90 6.25
C ALA A 513 -6.38 35.08 5.72
N SER A 514 -7.06 34.93 4.57
CA SER A 514 -7.85 36.01 3.98
C SER A 514 -9.21 36.15 4.66
N GLU A 515 -9.68 37.39 4.79
CA GLU A 515 -11.02 37.69 5.32
C GLU A 515 -12.12 37.04 4.46
N ALA A 516 -11.90 36.93 3.15
CA ALA A 516 -12.82 36.28 2.23
C ALA A 516 -12.94 34.77 2.49
N PHE A 517 -11.82 34.09 2.74
CA PHE A 517 -11.79 32.69 3.13
C PHE A 517 -12.49 32.49 4.48
N ASP A 518 -12.10 33.29 5.47
CA ASP A 518 -12.68 33.24 6.82
C ASP A 518 -14.19 33.44 6.82
N GLN A 519 -14.71 34.38 6.02
CA GLN A 519 -16.15 34.60 5.93
C GLN A 519 -16.89 33.40 5.34
N ILE A 520 -16.38 32.81 4.26
CA ILE A 520 -17.02 31.63 3.65
C ILE A 520 -16.90 30.41 4.56
N ALA A 521 -15.78 30.27 5.28
CA ALA A 521 -15.60 29.22 6.28
C ALA A 521 -16.61 29.36 7.42
N ARG A 522 -16.86 30.58 7.92
CA ARG A 522 -17.92 30.88 8.91
C ARG A 522 -19.31 30.57 8.35
N ASP A 523 -19.65 31.05 7.16
CA ASP A 523 -20.94 30.76 6.51
C ASP A 523 -21.14 29.24 6.31
N THR A 524 -20.06 28.51 6.05
CA THR A 524 -20.07 27.05 5.92
C THR A 524 -20.24 26.37 7.27
N CYS A 525 -19.59 26.86 8.33
CA CYS A 525 -19.78 26.39 9.69
C CYS A 525 -21.24 26.55 10.12
N ASP A 526 -21.82 27.74 9.94
CA ASP A 526 -23.19 28.06 10.34
C ASP A 526 -24.23 27.21 9.58
N ARG A 527 -23.92 26.83 8.34
CA ARG A 527 -24.76 25.93 7.53
C ARG A 527 -24.63 24.47 7.94
N LEU A 528 -23.42 23.99 8.22
CA LEU A 528 -23.15 22.58 8.50
C LEU A 528 -23.46 22.20 9.95
N LEU A 529 -23.13 23.05 10.92
CA LEU A 529 -23.26 22.76 12.34
C LEU A 529 -24.66 22.28 12.76
N PRO A 530 -25.78 22.95 12.37
CA PRO A 530 -27.12 22.47 12.74
C PRO A 530 -27.45 21.13 12.08
N LYS A 531 -27.04 20.91 10.82
CA LYS A 531 -27.27 19.64 10.11
C LYS A 531 -26.53 18.48 10.77
N VAL A 532 -25.25 18.67 11.09
CA VAL A 532 -24.42 17.67 11.79
C VAL A 532 -24.98 17.41 13.19
N THR A 533 -25.34 18.45 13.94
CA THR A 533 -25.90 18.29 15.29
C THR A 533 -27.19 17.47 15.27
N MET A 534 -28.14 17.79 14.39
CA MET A 534 -29.37 17.03 14.24
C MET A 534 -29.10 15.57 13.84
N SER A 535 -28.20 15.35 12.87
CA SER A 535 -27.86 14.01 12.42
C SER A 535 -27.18 13.18 13.53
N VAL A 536 -26.30 13.80 14.32
CA VAL A 536 -25.68 13.16 15.50
C VAL A 536 -26.73 12.78 16.54
N GLU A 537 -27.65 13.69 16.88
CA GLU A 537 -28.72 13.41 17.86
C GLU A 537 -29.62 12.25 17.44
N GLU A 538 -29.90 12.10 16.14
CA GLU A 538 -30.66 11.00 15.57
C GLU A 538 -29.91 9.65 15.66
N HIS A 539 -28.60 9.65 15.42
CA HIS A 539 -27.82 8.42 15.23
C HIS A 539 -27.04 7.98 16.48
N ILE A 540 -26.84 8.83 17.50
CA ILE A 540 -25.95 8.55 18.63
C ILE A 540 -26.32 7.30 19.44
N ARG A 541 -27.60 6.94 19.47
CA ARG A 541 -28.13 5.79 20.22
C ARG A 541 -28.10 4.47 19.45
N LEU A 542 -27.70 4.49 18.18
CA LEU A 542 -27.63 3.29 17.36
C LEU A 542 -26.47 2.40 17.80
N SER A 543 -26.61 1.09 17.58
CA SER A 543 -25.49 0.16 17.68
C SER A 543 -24.43 0.48 16.62
N ALA A 544 -23.19 0.02 16.78
CA ALA A 544 -22.14 0.23 15.77
C ALA A 544 -22.55 -0.32 14.39
N LEU A 545 -23.25 -1.46 14.38
CA LEU A 545 -23.75 -2.09 13.15
C LEU A 545 -24.89 -1.29 12.52
N ASP A 546 -25.84 -0.80 13.32
CA ASP A 546 -26.94 0.02 12.81
C ASP A 546 -26.45 1.39 12.33
N LEU A 547 -25.47 1.97 13.03
CA LEU A 547 -24.81 3.21 12.65
C LEU A 547 -24.13 3.07 11.28
N GLN A 548 -23.38 1.98 11.07
CA GLN A 548 -22.81 1.66 9.78
C GLN A 548 -23.89 1.41 8.71
N ASN A 549 -24.96 0.71 9.06
CA ASN A 549 -26.07 0.43 8.16
C ASN A 549 -26.75 1.71 7.65
N ALA A 550 -26.93 2.68 8.54
CA ALA A 550 -27.52 3.98 8.25
C ALA A 550 -26.57 4.94 7.50
N LEU A 551 -25.31 5.02 7.93
CA LEU A 551 -24.41 6.08 7.51
C LEU A 551 -23.36 5.66 6.48
N VAL A 552 -23.20 4.38 6.14
CA VAL A 552 -22.27 3.96 5.06
C VAL A 552 -23.07 3.64 3.80
N THR A 553 -22.77 4.37 2.72
CA THR A 553 -23.40 4.13 1.42
C THR A 553 -22.92 2.80 0.83
N SER A 554 -23.83 1.86 0.56
CA SER A 554 -23.48 0.61 -0.12
C SER A 554 -23.09 0.89 -1.58
N ALA A 555 -22.01 0.26 -2.06
CA ALA A 555 -21.54 0.37 -3.45
C ALA A 555 -22.62 0.03 -4.50
N GLY A 556 -23.64 -0.76 -4.15
CA GLY A 556 -24.79 -1.07 -5.00
C GLY A 556 -25.71 0.12 -5.35
N ASN A 557 -25.52 1.29 -4.73
CA ASN A 557 -26.22 2.54 -5.10
C ASN A 557 -25.42 3.43 -6.05
N GLN A 558 -24.23 3.03 -6.49
CA GLN A 558 -23.59 3.71 -7.63
C GLN A 558 -24.34 3.32 -8.90
N LEU A 559 -24.90 4.33 -9.60
CA LEU A 559 -25.47 4.11 -10.92
C LEU A 559 -24.43 3.38 -11.80
N PRO A 560 -24.84 2.41 -12.64
CA PRO A 560 -23.94 1.87 -13.64
C PRO A 560 -23.38 3.03 -14.49
N PRO A 561 -22.10 2.98 -14.88
CA PRO A 561 -21.54 3.99 -15.77
C PRO A 561 -22.42 4.08 -17.03
N PRO A 562 -22.67 5.29 -17.57
CA PRO A 562 -23.52 5.45 -18.74
C PRO A 562 -22.96 4.59 -19.89
N PRO A 563 -23.82 3.93 -20.69
CA PRO A 563 -23.35 3.15 -21.83
C PRO A 563 -22.63 4.07 -22.83
N ILE A 564 -21.35 3.82 -23.06
CA ILE A 564 -20.55 4.53 -24.07
C ILE A 564 -20.62 3.70 -25.37
N GLY A 565 -21.29 4.23 -26.40
CA GLY A 565 -21.37 3.63 -27.73
C GLY A 565 -22.39 4.32 -28.66
N ILE A 566 -22.14 4.26 -29.97
CA ILE A 566 -23.09 4.75 -31.00
C ILE A 566 -24.33 3.85 -30.96
N GLY A 567 -25.46 4.39 -30.48
CA GLY A 567 -26.73 3.65 -30.29
C GLY A 567 -27.22 3.54 -28.85
N ALA A 568 -26.57 4.20 -27.88
CA ALA A 568 -27.05 4.25 -26.49
C ALA A 568 -28.46 4.86 -26.40
N VAL A 569 -29.43 4.07 -25.93
CA VAL A 569 -30.77 4.55 -25.56
C VAL A 569 -30.65 5.33 -24.25
N LEU A 570 -31.02 6.61 -24.29
CA LEU A 570 -31.17 7.44 -23.09
C LEU A 570 -32.23 6.80 -22.18
N VAL A 571 -31.78 6.11 -21.13
CA VAL A 571 -32.66 5.81 -19.99
C VAL A 571 -33.18 7.16 -19.48
N PRO A 572 -34.50 7.33 -19.25
CA PRO A 572 -35.03 8.58 -18.72
C PRO A 572 -34.26 8.95 -17.44
N PRO A 573 -33.89 10.23 -17.22
CA PRO A 573 -33.30 10.62 -15.96
C PRO A 573 -34.28 10.23 -14.84
N GLU A 574 -33.83 9.39 -13.91
CA GLU A 574 -34.58 9.16 -12.69
C GLU A 574 -34.91 10.51 -12.05
N PRO A 575 -36.06 10.63 -11.35
CA PRO A 575 -36.43 11.88 -10.70
C PRO A 575 -35.24 12.36 -9.86
N THR A 576 -34.78 13.56 -10.17
CA THR A 576 -33.69 14.23 -9.47
C THR A 576 -34.01 14.21 -7.98
N ARG A 577 -33.42 13.25 -7.25
CA ARG A 577 -33.32 13.37 -5.79
C ARG A 577 -32.65 14.71 -5.57
N ASN A 578 -33.30 15.60 -4.81
CA ASN A 578 -32.66 16.82 -4.34
C ASN A 578 -31.47 16.38 -3.50
N TYR A 579 -30.30 16.28 -4.11
CA TYR A 579 -29.06 15.96 -3.46
C TYR A 579 -28.62 17.23 -2.73
N ASP A 580 -28.73 17.24 -1.41
CA ASP A 580 -28.15 18.33 -0.63
C ASP A 580 -26.61 18.17 -0.74
N PRO A 581 -25.89 19.17 -1.26
CA PRO A 581 -24.44 19.08 -1.46
C PRO A 581 -23.68 18.85 -0.14
N ASP A 582 -24.30 19.15 1.01
CA ASP A 582 -23.69 18.96 2.31
C ASP A 582 -23.91 17.54 2.89
N ASP A 583 -24.84 16.74 2.35
CA ASP A 583 -25.26 15.45 2.95
C ASP A 583 -24.10 14.48 3.17
N ASP A 584 -23.18 14.42 2.22
CA ASP A 584 -22.02 13.52 2.31
C ASP A 584 -21.06 13.91 3.45
N ILE A 585 -20.76 15.21 3.59
CA ILE A 585 -19.92 15.73 4.67
C ILE A 585 -20.61 15.52 6.02
N VAL A 586 -21.92 15.83 6.09
CA VAL A 586 -22.73 15.65 7.30
C VAL A 586 -22.73 14.19 7.74
N ARG A 587 -22.98 13.26 6.82
CA ARG A 587 -22.99 11.81 7.08
C ARG A 587 -21.63 11.31 7.57
N ARG A 588 -20.53 11.72 6.93
CA ARG A 588 -19.17 11.31 7.30
C ARG A 588 -18.77 11.84 8.68
N LEU A 589 -19.01 13.12 8.95
CA LEU A 589 -18.75 13.71 10.28
C LEU A 589 -19.60 13.07 11.36
N THR A 590 -20.88 12.85 11.10
CA THR A 590 -21.81 12.20 12.04
C THR A 590 -21.31 10.81 12.44
N HIS A 591 -20.87 10.01 11.47
CA HIS A 591 -20.35 8.67 11.75
C HIS A 591 -19.11 8.73 12.67
N VAL A 592 -18.14 9.60 12.33
CA VAL A 592 -16.94 9.80 13.15
C VAL A 592 -17.31 10.24 14.57
N ILE A 593 -18.18 11.25 14.71
CA ILE A 593 -18.60 11.78 16.01
C ILE A 593 -19.30 10.71 16.85
N CYS A 594 -20.27 9.99 16.28
CA CYS A 594 -21.04 8.99 17.01
C CYS A 594 -20.17 7.82 17.50
N LEU A 595 -19.32 7.27 16.62
CA LEU A 595 -18.41 6.19 17.01
C LEU A 595 -17.39 6.67 18.05
N HIS A 596 -16.82 7.87 17.84
CA HIS A 596 -15.87 8.48 18.76
C HIS A 596 -16.47 8.72 20.15
N TRP A 597 -17.67 9.31 20.21
CA TRP A 597 -18.37 9.54 21.46
C TRP A 597 -18.61 8.22 22.21
N ASN A 598 -19.08 7.19 21.50
CA ASN A 598 -19.33 5.88 22.08
C ASN A 598 -18.06 5.21 22.62
N VAL A 599 -16.87 5.54 22.12
CA VAL A 599 -15.60 5.01 22.65
C VAL A 599 -15.03 5.89 23.77
N TRP A 600 -15.02 7.20 23.58
CA TRP A 600 -14.19 8.13 24.38
C TRP A 600 -14.94 8.94 25.42
N ALA A 601 -16.27 9.03 25.38
CA ALA A 601 -17.05 9.88 26.29
C ALA A 601 -16.72 9.59 27.77
N GLU A 602 -16.86 8.33 28.20
CA GLU A 602 -16.57 7.91 29.58
C GLU A 602 -15.08 7.93 29.92
N LEU A 603 -14.20 7.78 28.92
CA LEU A 603 -12.75 7.73 29.13
C LEU A 603 -12.12 9.11 29.28
N VAL A 604 -12.64 10.12 28.57
CA VAL A 604 -11.96 11.41 28.37
C VAL A 604 -12.84 12.62 28.59
N TYR A 605 -14.12 12.62 28.20
CA TYR A 605 -14.93 13.85 28.25
C TYR A 605 -15.77 13.95 29.52
N LEU A 606 -16.43 12.85 29.89
CA LEU A 606 -17.29 12.73 31.07
C LEU A 606 -16.53 12.25 32.31
N ALA A 607 -15.31 11.75 32.16
CA ALA A 607 -14.50 11.32 33.29
C ALA A 607 -14.32 12.47 34.30
N PRO A 608 -14.35 12.21 35.62
CA PRO A 608 -14.10 13.25 36.60
C PRO A 608 -12.69 13.80 36.42
N VAL A 609 -12.55 15.13 36.55
CA VAL A 609 -11.24 15.79 36.54
C VAL A 609 -10.45 15.21 37.71
N ARG A 610 -9.45 14.37 37.42
CA ARG A 610 -8.42 14.05 38.42
C ARG A 610 -7.74 15.36 38.73
N ALA A 611 -8.03 15.93 39.90
CA ALA A 611 -7.41 17.16 40.33
C ALA A 611 -5.90 16.95 40.29
N GLU A 612 -5.18 17.78 39.55
CA GLU A 612 -3.72 17.87 39.60
C GLU A 612 -3.22 18.37 40.99
N SER A 613 -4.10 18.46 41.99
CA SER A 613 -3.82 18.98 43.35
C SER A 613 -3.46 17.92 44.40
N GLU A 614 -3.54 16.61 44.13
CA GLU A 614 -3.11 15.58 45.10
C GLU A 614 -1.60 15.25 45.02
N MET A 615 -0.79 16.15 44.45
CA MET A 615 0.67 16.03 44.42
C MET A 615 1.38 16.97 45.40
N LEU A 616 0.65 17.75 46.23
CA LEU A 616 1.30 18.69 47.15
C LEU A 616 0.79 18.72 48.60
N ASP A 617 -0.32 18.10 48.99
CA ASP A 617 -0.77 18.18 50.39
C ASP A 617 -1.46 16.89 50.87
N GLU A 618 -0.70 15.89 51.33
CA GLU A 618 -1.18 14.92 52.36
C GLU A 618 0.00 14.44 53.24
N GLU A 619 0.42 15.27 54.19
CA GLU A 619 0.94 14.77 55.47
C GLU A 619 -0.25 14.65 56.45
N SER A 620 -0.93 13.49 56.46
CA SER A 620 -1.69 13.02 57.64
C SER A 620 -1.96 11.51 57.56
N PRO A 621 -1.72 10.75 58.64
CA PRO A 621 -1.77 9.30 58.59
C PRO A 621 -3.19 8.78 58.86
N MET A 622 -3.87 8.23 57.85
CA MET A 622 -5.10 7.45 58.05
C MET A 622 -5.10 6.15 57.23
N SER A 623 -5.07 5.04 57.96
CA SER A 623 -5.50 3.65 57.70
C SER A 623 -5.67 3.11 56.26
N PRO A 624 -5.19 1.89 55.95
CA PRO A 624 -5.22 1.32 54.61
C PRO A 624 -6.64 0.83 54.24
N GLY A 625 -7.38 1.69 53.53
CA GLY A 625 -8.64 1.35 52.89
C GLY A 625 -8.44 1.08 51.40
N SER A 626 -8.39 -0.20 51.02
CA SER A 626 -8.63 -0.78 49.69
C SER A 626 -8.95 0.20 48.53
N SER A 627 -7.93 0.73 47.87
CA SER A 627 -7.99 1.14 46.46
C SER A 627 -7.05 0.22 45.67
N GLY A 628 -7.63 -0.84 45.09
CA GLY A 628 -6.88 -1.76 44.25
C GLY A 628 -6.35 -1.04 43.02
N SER A 629 -5.06 -0.70 43.00
CA SER A 629 -4.34 -0.44 41.76
C SER A 629 -4.26 -1.78 41.00
N LEU A 630 -5.29 -2.06 40.20
CA LEU A 630 -5.28 -3.18 39.28
C LEU A 630 -4.18 -2.92 38.25
N SER A 631 -3.25 -3.87 38.10
CA SER A 631 -2.24 -3.83 37.05
C SER A 631 -2.90 -3.58 35.70
N PRO A 632 -2.31 -2.77 34.80
CA PRO A 632 -2.92 -2.48 33.52
C PRO A 632 -3.21 -3.77 32.76
N THR A 633 -4.47 -4.00 32.40
CA THR A 633 -4.91 -5.12 31.58
C THR A 633 -4.97 -4.69 30.12
N MET A 634 -4.69 -5.63 29.21
CA MET A 634 -4.82 -5.42 27.77
C MET A 634 -5.93 -6.35 27.24
N PRO A 635 -6.87 -5.84 26.41
CA PRO A 635 -7.87 -6.69 25.80
C PRO A 635 -7.24 -7.57 24.73
N ILE A 636 -7.49 -8.87 24.80
CA ILE A 636 -7.15 -9.85 23.77
C ILE A 636 -8.44 -10.53 23.30
N ALA A 637 -8.72 -10.34 22.03
CA ALA A 637 -9.80 -10.99 21.32
C ALA A 637 -9.40 -12.42 20.91
N GLN A 638 -10.31 -13.36 21.12
CA GLN A 638 -10.18 -14.75 20.71
C GLN A 638 -11.36 -15.14 19.81
N ALA A 639 -11.05 -15.86 18.74
CA ALA A 639 -12.03 -16.39 17.81
C ALA A 639 -12.73 -17.62 18.42
N VAL A 640 -14.06 -17.62 18.46
CA VAL A 640 -14.88 -18.73 18.93
C VAL A 640 -15.37 -19.53 17.73
N TYR A 641 -15.19 -20.84 17.76
CA TYR A 641 -15.57 -21.73 16.67
C TYR A 641 -16.65 -22.73 17.09
N ALA A 642 -17.58 -23.04 16.18
CA ALA A 642 -18.54 -24.11 16.41
C ALA A 642 -17.84 -25.48 16.45
N PRO A 643 -18.36 -26.47 17.21
CA PRO A 643 -17.81 -27.82 17.23
C PRO A 643 -17.63 -28.37 15.80
N GLY A 644 -16.41 -28.77 15.45
CA GLY A 644 -16.07 -29.29 14.12
C GLY A 644 -15.77 -28.25 13.04
N LYS A 645 -15.95 -26.95 13.30
CA LYS A 645 -15.50 -25.85 12.41
C LYS A 645 -14.21 -25.24 12.98
N LYS A 646 -13.21 -24.97 12.13
CA LYS A 646 -11.91 -24.39 12.56
C LYS A 646 -11.47 -23.15 11.78
N TRP A 647 -12.13 -22.85 10.66
CA TRP A 647 -11.67 -21.84 9.70
C TRP A 647 -12.46 -20.54 9.77
N LEU A 648 -13.74 -20.64 10.09
CA LEU A 648 -14.65 -19.50 10.22
C LEU A 648 -15.19 -19.46 11.65
N PRO A 649 -14.91 -18.38 12.40
CA PRO A 649 -15.46 -18.22 13.74
C PRO A 649 -16.96 -17.94 13.68
N VAL A 650 -17.65 -18.38 14.71
CA VAL A 650 -19.07 -18.07 14.98
C VAL A 650 -19.23 -16.92 15.95
N GLY A 651 -18.15 -16.51 16.62
CA GLY A 651 -18.13 -15.38 17.54
C GLY A 651 -16.70 -14.91 17.83
N VAL A 652 -16.57 -13.76 18.50
CA VAL A 652 -15.31 -13.25 19.02
C VAL A 652 -15.53 -12.88 20.48
N THR A 653 -14.65 -13.33 21.36
CA THR A 653 -14.69 -13.00 22.80
C THR A 653 -13.47 -12.20 23.19
N VAL A 654 -13.68 -11.08 23.88
CA VAL A 654 -12.59 -10.25 24.43
C VAL A 654 -12.34 -10.65 25.87
N THR A 655 -11.07 -10.95 26.18
CA THR A 655 -10.60 -11.26 27.54
C THR A 655 -9.54 -10.26 27.95
N GLU A 656 -9.52 -9.87 29.21
CA GLU A 656 -8.48 -9.00 29.76
C GLU A 656 -7.30 -9.81 30.28
N VAL A 657 -6.11 -9.54 29.76
CA VAL A 657 -4.88 -10.17 30.23
C VAL A 657 -4.04 -9.15 30.98
N SER A 658 -3.63 -9.48 32.20
CA SER A 658 -2.74 -8.65 33.01
C SER A 658 -1.38 -8.52 32.32
N THR A 659 -0.91 -7.29 32.09
CA THR A 659 0.35 -7.06 31.36
C THR A 659 1.61 -7.29 32.21
N GLY A 660 1.46 -7.66 33.49
CA GLY A 660 2.60 -7.98 34.37
C GLY A 660 3.53 -6.79 34.69
N ILE A 661 3.16 -5.58 34.27
CA ILE A 661 3.94 -4.36 34.54
C ILE A 661 3.69 -3.96 36.00
N PRO A 662 4.73 -3.89 36.87
CA PRO A 662 4.56 -3.44 38.24
C PRO A 662 4.13 -1.97 38.26
N THR A 663 3.15 -1.65 39.09
CA THR A 663 2.87 -0.27 39.52
C THR A 663 4.17 0.32 40.09
N PRO A 664 4.61 1.54 39.72
CA PRO A 664 5.79 2.14 40.34
C PRO A 664 5.52 2.33 41.83
N ALA A 665 6.14 1.48 42.65
CA ALA A 665 6.11 1.62 44.09
C ALA A 665 6.96 2.82 44.49
N SER A 666 6.45 3.62 45.41
CA SER A 666 7.14 4.73 46.06
C SER A 666 8.49 4.27 46.64
N SER A 667 9.55 5.01 46.30
CA SER A 667 10.93 4.78 46.73
C SER A 667 11.08 4.76 48.26
N PRO A 668 12.03 3.99 48.82
CA PRO A 668 12.63 4.30 50.10
C PRO A 668 13.86 5.22 49.92
N GLU A 669 14.08 6.02 50.97
CA GLU A 669 15.04 7.10 51.21
C GLU A 669 16.49 6.98 50.66
N THR A 670 16.88 8.05 49.95
CA THR A 670 18.14 8.84 49.97
C THR A 670 19.52 8.22 50.32
N LYS A 671 20.44 8.30 49.35
CA LYS A 671 21.85 8.78 49.51
C LYS A 671 22.38 9.39 48.20
N PRO A 672 23.34 10.34 48.24
CA PRO A 672 23.52 11.34 47.16
C PRO A 672 24.58 11.00 46.08
N GLU A 673 24.28 11.51 44.88
CA GLU A 673 25.13 11.96 43.75
C GLU A 673 26.12 11.01 43.03
N GLN A 674 25.82 10.72 41.74
CA GLN A 674 26.69 11.00 40.59
C GLN A 674 25.87 10.97 39.26
N PRO A 675 26.25 11.74 38.21
CA PRO A 675 25.35 12.07 37.09
C PRO A 675 25.48 11.19 35.83
N CYS A 676 24.41 11.23 35.00
CA CYS A 676 24.24 10.86 33.58
C CYS A 676 23.63 9.46 33.26
N PRO A 677 23.00 9.24 32.08
CA PRO A 677 22.26 10.15 31.18
C PRO A 677 20.88 9.57 30.68
N ASP A 678 20.11 10.47 30.05
CA ASP A 678 19.09 10.30 29.00
C ASP A 678 17.86 9.37 29.12
N SER A 679 16.72 10.03 28.91
CA SER A 679 15.35 9.64 28.55
C SER A 679 15.18 8.34 27.75
N PRO A 680 14.03 7.66 27.84
CA PRO A 680 13.73 6.52 26.98
C PRO A 680 13.72 6.96 25.51
N SER A 681 14.43 6.20 24.68
CA SER A 681 14.67 6.50 23.27
C SER A 681 13.38 6.59 22.45
N GLN A 682 13.35 7.58 21.55
CA GLN A 682 12.31 7.78 20.53
C GLN A 682 12.09 6.56 19.60
N SER A 683 12.94 5.53 19.68
CA SER A 683 12.95 4.35 18.82
C SER A 683 11.69 3.50 18.90
N ASP A 684 11.13 3.30 20.09
CA ASP A 684 10.05 2.32 20.28
C ASP A 684 8.68 2.95 19.95
N ALA A 685 8.54 4.25 20.23
CA ALA A 685 7.41 5.05 19.75
C ALA A 685 7.48 5.26 18.23
N GLN A 686 8.67 5.40 17.64
CA GLN A 686 8.84 5.46 16.19
C GLN A 686 8.55 4.11 15.53
N GLN A 687 8.92 2.97 16.11
CA GLN A 687 8.63 1.65 15.50
C GLN A 687 7.13 1.30 15.52
N GLU A 688 6.40 1.62 16.59
CA GLU A 688 4.94 1.45 16.62
C GLU A 688 4.23 2.47 15.72
N GLN A 689 4.68 3.73 15.70
CA GLN A 689 4.13 4.75 14.80
C GLN A 689 4.47 4.43 13.34
N GLU A 690 5.65 3.90 13.04
CA GLU A 690 6.06 3.45 11.70
C GLU A 690 5.35 2.16 11.27
N SER A 691 4.96 1.29 12.21
CA SER A 691 4.09 0.13 11.96
C SER A 691 2.67 0.58 11.63
N LEU A 692 2.14 1.55 12.39
CA LEU A 692 0.83 2.17 12.12
C LEU A 692 0.85 2.99 10.81
N ASP A 693 1.94 3.70 10.51
CA ASP A 693 2.12 4.48 9.28
C ASP A 693 2.47 3.59 8.07
N ALA A 694 3.06 2.40 8.27
CA ALA A 694 3.21 1.37 7.24
C ALA A 694 1.86 0.74 6.87
N GLN A 695 0.95 0.62 7.85
CA GLN A 695 -0.44 0.19 7.64
C GLN A 695 -1.33 1.32 7.09
N GLN A 696 -1.02 2.61 7.34
CA GLN A 696 -1.73 3.78 6.76
C GLN A 696 -1.69 3.83 5.23
N LYS A 697 -0.65 3.27 4.58
CA LYS A 697 -0.56 3.25 3.11
C LYS A 697 -1.45 2.21 2.44
N GLN A 698 -2.13 1.34 3.19
CA GLN A 698 -3.04 0.33 2.64
C GLN A 698 -4.39 0.89 2.15
N LYS A 699 -4.62 2.21 2.23
CA LYS A 699 -5.95 2.83 2.10
C LYS A 699 -6.15 3.81 0.94
N HIS A 700 -5.18 4.02 0.06
CA HIS A 700 -5.40 4.87 -1.09
C HIS A 700 -5.92 4.05 -2.29
N PRO A 701 -7.14 4.32 -2.79
CA PRO A 701 -7.28 4.43 -4.23
C PRO A 701 -6.51 5.69 -4.64
N THR A 702 -5.53 5.55 -5.52
CA THR A 702 -5.01 6.70 -6.28
C THR A 702 -6.12 7.30 -7.12
#